data_AF-A0AAW0QZP1-F1
#
_entry.id   AF-A0AAW0QZP1-F1
#
_cell.length_a   1.000
_cell.length_b   1.000
_cell.length_c   1.000
_cell.angle_alpha   90.00
_cell.angle_beta   90.00
_cell.angle_gamma   90.00
#
_symmetry.space_group_name_H-M   'P 1'
#
loop_
_entity.id
_entity.type
_entity.pdbx_description
1 polymer ?
#
loop_
_entity_poly.entity_id
_entity_poly.type
_entity_poly.pdbx_seq_one_letter_code
_entity_poly.pdbx_strand_id
1 'polypeptide(L)'
;MQLGQDDRVAAVLFAHPESLAYLQACPDTLILDCTYKTNRYGMPLLDMIGVDACQRSFCIAFAFLSGETKQDYFWALDRLKSLYEISNTRLPSVILTDRCLACLNAVGTCFPSASSLLCLWHANKAVLRHCQPAFTQRQHQQGLEAWNIFYNHWYLIMKSSTEEIFYSRVSDFEQKYLPTHIEEVGYIKTYWLDLYKEKLVKVWVNQHLHFDNVVTSRVEGVHGLLKSHLKRSTLDLFEAWKAIKQALLNQLAELRSNQAKQQIRTPIELSGPLYSVVRGWISHEALRKVEEQRKLLARTNPPPSRHCSGSLFRSQGLPCVHKLESILAHDQVLRLDDFHTHWHLDRRGTIPFLLEPRHQSDRGAIASNLPRSSIRRGLSGFEIVEAATAPRTPPLCSKCHMLGHTRSSKQCPLRYAELRPPLALTPEQPQLEGTLTLELGEPSEQVPGCPATAPALIIQNPAIGPATQDSAQTIPQPATPAVRIFSSTPSPSSEPVSSRSIRYDDPRVIYQRYVKARDSWYKAQPPGTYVNNQLYRKAMGLPLRYSKASYEWCQDYKQMGRKLVMSEGARDWTREEMMAYLDWDKSENDRIDAQIALESGDRLPNRRGMGELWRRAERNIEEQQQALCSVSEKTVDCIVVQP
;
A
#
# COMPACT_ATOMS: atom_id res chain seq x y z
N MET A 1 -25.56 3.28 -23.25
CA MET A 1 -26.50 4.20 -22.56
C MET A 1 -27.89 3.59 -22.62
N GLN A 2 -28.70 3.78 -21.57
CA GLN A 2 -30.11 3.40 -21.51
C GLN A 2 -30.94 4.65 -21.29
N LEU A 3 -32.04 4.77 -22.03
CA LEU A 3 -33.05 5.80 -21.84
C LEU A 3 -34.22 5.22 -21.03
N GLY A 4 -34.81 6.06 -20.19
CA GLY A 4 -36.06 5.79 -19.48
C GLY A 4 -37.28 6.01 -20.37
N GLN A 5 -38.46 5.84 -19.79
CA GLN A 5 -39.74 6.02 -20.50
C GLN A 5 -40.02 7.48 -20.90
N ASP A 6 -39.34 8.44 -20.25
CA ASP A 6 -39.43 9.87 -20.49
C ASP A 6 -38.32 10.40 -21.42
N ASP A 7 -37.66 9.51 -22.18
CA ASP A 7 -36.49 9.80 -23.02
C ASP A 7 -35.30 10.42 -22.26
N ARG A 8 -35.29 10.37 -20.92
CA ARG A 8 -34.14 10.79 -20.11
C ARG A 8 -33.17 9.65 -19.88
N VAL A 9 -31.91 10.00 -19.66
CA VAL A 9 -30.85 9.03 -19.39
C VAL A 9 -31.13 8.32 -18.07
N ALA A 10 -31.41 7.01 -18.14
CA ALA A 10 -31.61 6.16 -16.98
C ALA A 10 -30.29 5.54 -16.52
N ALA A 11 -29.43 5.12 -17.46
CA ALA A 11 -28.15 4.53 -17.10
C ALA A 11 -27.05 4.75 -18.15
N VAL A 12 -25.81 4.91 -17.69
CA VAL A 12 -24.63 5.02 -18.55
C VAL A 12 -23.52 4.16 -17.97
N LEU A 13 -23.10 3.14 -18.71
CA LEU A 13 -21.92 2.34 -18.39
C LEU A 13 -20.77 2.72 -19.33
N PHE A 14 -19.57 2.85 -18.77
CA PHE A 14 -18.36 3.07 -19.54
C PHE A 14 -17.16 2.33 -18.92
N ALA A 15 -16.22 1.95 -19.77
CA ALA A 15 -14.95 1.34 -19.39
C ALA A 15 -13.83 1.92 -20.26
N HIS A 16 -12.64 2.07 -19.69
CA HIS A 16 -11.48 2.54 -20.45
C HIS A 16 -10.79 1.36 -21.15
N PRO A 17 -10.35 1.49 -22.42
CA PRO A 17 -9.69 0.38 -23.13
C PRO A 17 -8.48 -0.19 -22.39
N GLU A 18 -7.66 0.66 -21.78
CA GLU A 18 -6.51 0.21 -20.98
C GLU A 18 -6.90 -0.54 -19.71
N SER A 19 -8.07 -0.23 -19.14
CA SER A 19 -8.61 -0.97 -18.01
C SER A 19 -9.10 -2.35 -18.45
N LEU A 20 -9.76 -2.45 -19.61
CA LEU A 20 -10.16 -3.75 -20.18
C LEU A 20 -8.95 -4.62 -20.52
N ALA A 21 -7.85 -4.02 -21.02
CA ALA A 21 -6.59 -4.74 -21.22
C ALA A 21 -6.00 -5.25 -19.89
N TYR A 22 -6.17 -4.49 -18.80
CA TYR A 22 -5.74 -4.89 -17.47
C TYR A 22 -6.66 -6.00 -16.90
N LEU A 23 -7.98 -5.90 -17.14
CA LEU A 23 -8.96 -6.91 -16.78
C LEU A 23 -8.64 -8.27 -17.43
N GLN A 24 -8.28 -8.29 -18.71
CA GLN A 24 -7.82 -9.52 -19.39
C GLN A 24 -6.68 -10.21 -18.65
N ALA A 25 -5.77 -9.43 -18.06
CA ALA A 25 -4.67 -9.95 -17.29
C ALA A 25 -5.10 -10.39 -15.88
N CYS A 26 -6.10 -9.76 -15.26
CA CYS A 26 -6.52 -10.04 -13.88
C CYS A 26 -8.06 -10.19 -13.75
N PRO A 27 -8.65 -11.29 -14.26
CA PRO A 27 -10.10 -11.43 -14.34
C PRO A 27 -10.76 -12.02 -13.09
N ASP A 28 -9.98 -12.54 -12.15
CA ASP A 28 -10.44 -13.55 -11.19
C ASP A 28 -11.42 -13.02 -10.11
N THR A 29 -11.34 -11.73 -9.77
CA THR A 29 -12.12 -11.10 -8.70
C THR A 29 -12.81 -9.84 -9.20
N LEU A 30 -14.10 -9.71 -8.89
CA LEU A 30 -14.89 -8.52 -9.11
C LEU A 30 -15.43 -8.01 -7.78
N ILE A 31 -15.26 -6.73 -7.49
CA ILE A 31 -15.83 -6.08 -6.32
C ILE A 31 -16.75 -4.95 -6.77
N LEU A 32 -17.96 -4.91 -6.23
CA LEU A 32 -19.02 -3.99 -6.58
C LEU A 32 -19.37 -3.14 -5.36
N ASP A 33 -19.46 -1.83 -5.56
CA ASP A 33 -19.97 -0.91 -4.55
C ASP A 33 -20.49 0.37 -5.21
N CYS A 34 -21.51 0.97 -4.61
CA CYS A 34 -22.08 2.23 -5.07
C CYS A 34 -21.49 3.39 -4.28
N THR A 35 -21.33 4.52 -4.95
CA THR A 35 -20.99 5.78 -4.29
C THR A 35 -21.86 6.93 -4.78
N TYR A 36 -22.11 7.85 -3.86
CA TYR A 36 -23.01 8.98 -4.07
C TYR A 36 -22.24 10.30 -4.14
N LYS A 37 -22.95 11.38 -4.51
CA LYS A 37 -22.42 12.75 -4.61
C LYS A 37 -21.30 12.88 -5.64
N THR A 38 -21.48 12.23 -6.79
CA THR A 38 -20.51 12.24 -7.89
C THR A 38 -20.94 13.15 -9.05
N ASN A 39 -22.23 13.45 -9.15
CA ASN A 39 -22.83 14.20 -10.26
C ASN A 39 -24.09 14.96 -9.82
N ARG A 40 -24.45 15.99 -10.58
CA ARG A 40 -25.54 16.94 -10.26
C ARG A 40 -26.94 16.34 -10.32
N TYR A 41 -27.07 15.15 -10.91
CA TYR A 41 -28.35 14.47 -11.09
C TYR A 41 -28.69 13.54 -9.94
N GLY A 42 -27.81 13.42 -8.94
CA GLY A 42 -28.00 12.52 -7.81
C GLY A 42 -27.91 11.03 -8.17
N MET A 43 -27.46 10.70 -9.39
CA MET A 43 -27.34 9.31 -9.84
C MET A 43 -26.26 8.57 -9.04
N PRO A 44 -26.55 7.41 -8.44
CA PRO A 44 -25.53 6.52 -7.91
C PRO A 44 -24.48 6.17 -8.96
N LEU A 45 -23.21 6.19 -8.56
CA LEU A 45 -22.09 5.68 -9.36
C LEU A 45 -21.72 4.30 -8.82
N LEU A 46 -22.09 3.26 -9.56
CA LEU A 46 -21.62 1.90 -9.33
C LEU A 46 -20.18 1.78 -9.84
N ASP A 47 -19.26 1.53 -8.91
CA ASP A 47 -17.86 1.25 -9.18
C ASP A 47 -17.66 -0.27 -9.26
N MET A 48 -16.98 -0.71 -10.31
CA MET A 48 -16.69 -2.11 -10.60
C MET A 48 -15.18 -2.25 -10.65
N ILE A 49 -14.58 -2.88 -9.63
CA ILE A 49 -13.13 -2.97 -9.53
C ILE A 49 -12.65 -4.42 -9.53
N GLY A 50 -11.42 -4.62 -9.99
CA GLY A 50 -10.69 -5.87 -9.87
C GLY A 50 -9.53 -5.76 -8.89
N VAL A 51 -8.86 -6.89 -8.67
CA VAL A 51 -7.64 -7.00 -7.85
C VAL A 51 -6.55 -7.68 -8.66
N ASP A 52 -5.37 -7.08 -8.67
CA ASP A 52 -4.21 -7.62 -9.39
C ASP A 52 -3.33 -8.54 -8.52
N ALA A 53 -2.32 -9.14 -9.16
CA ALA A 53 -1.35 -10.01 -8.50
C ALA A 53 -0.65 -9.36 -7.30
N CYS A 54 -0.50 -8.04 -7.32
CA CYS A 54 0.14 -7.25 -6.26
C CYS A 54 -0.83 -6.87 -5.14
N GLN A 55 -2.05 -7.42 -5.14
CA GLN A 55 -3.14 -7.05 -4.22
C GLN A 55 -3.43 -5.55 -4.25
N ARG A 56 -3.32 -4.93 -5.43
CA ARG A 56 -3.78 -3.57 -5.69
C ARG A 56 -5.11 -3.62 -6.45
N SER A 57 -5.92 -2.60 -6.20
CA SER A 57 -7.21 -2.45 -6.87
C SER A 57 -7.06 -1.64 -8.14
N PHE A 58 -7.81 -2.04 -9.17
CA PHE A 58 -7.93 -1.31 -10.43
C PHE A 58 -9.39 -1.19 -10.83
N CYS A 59 -9.79 -0.05 -11.37
CA CYS A 59 -11.16 0.15 -11.84
C CYS A 59 -11.36 -0.56 -13.18
N ILE A 60 -12.39 -1.39 -13.31
CA ILE A 60 -12.77 -2.10 -14.54
C ILE A 60 -13.71 -1.24 -15.37
N ALA A 61 -14.83 -0.85 -14.76
CA ALA A 61 -15.90 -0.11 -15.39
C ALA A 61 -16.65 0.70 -14.35
N PHE A 62 -17.45 1.65 -14.83
CA PHE A 62 -18.30 2.48 -14.01
C PHE A 62 -19.69 2.54 -14.61
N ALA A 63 -20.72 2.60 -13.77
CA ALA A 63 -22.07 2.86 -14.22
C ALA A 63 -22.74 3.97 -13.40
N PHE A 64 -23.22 5.01 -14.08
CA PHE A 64 -24.20 5.92 -13.51
C PHE A 64 -25.58 5.28 -13.65
N LEU A 65 -26.31 5.16 -12.55
CA LEU A 65 -27.64 4.54 -12.51
C LEU A 65 -28.69 5.55 -12.05
N SER A 66 -29.93 5.45 -12.54
CA SER A 66 -31.05 6.26 -12.08
C SER A 66 -31.53 5.86 -10.69
N GLY A 67 -31.23 4.63 -10.28
CA GLY A 67 -31.61 4.06 -8.99
C GLY A 67 -30.79 2.81 -8.66
N GLU A 68 -31.19 2.13 -7.59
CA GLU A 68 -30.52 0.94 -7.07
C GLU A 68 -31.48 -0.26 -7.01
N THR A 69 -32.40 -0.35 -7.99
CA THR A 69 -33.31 -1.49 -8.11
C THR A 69 -32.62 -2.70 -8.74
N LYS A 70 -33.24 -3.89 -8.64
CA LYS A 70 -32.71 -5.10 -9.29
C LYS A 70 -32.51 -4.88 -10.80
N GLN A 71 -33.40 -4.14 -11.45
CA GLN A 71 -33.33 -3.88 -12.89
C GLN A 71 -32.17 -2.96 -13.27
N ASP A 72 -31.88 -1.95 -12.44
CA ASP A 72 -30.74 -1.05 -12.63
C ASP A 72 -29.41 -1.83 -12.56
N TYR A 73 -29.25 -2.65 -11.51
CA TYR A 73 -28.07 -3.51 -11.37
C TYR A 73 -27.99 -4.57 -12.46
N PHE A 74 -29.11 -5.20 -12.84
CA PHE A 74 -29.14 -6.17 -13.93
C PHE A 74 -28.63 -5.55 -15.23
N TRP A 75 -29.11 -4.36 -15.58
CA TRP A 75 -28.63 -3.68 -16.78
C TRP A 75 -27.12 -3.40 -16.74
N ALA A 76 -26.62 -2.91 -15.59
CA ALA A 76 -25.19 -2.61 -15.44
C ALA A 76 -24.32 -3.88 -15.53
N LEU A 77 -24.75 -4.96 -14.88
CA LEU A 77 -24.02 -6.23 -14.84
C LEU A 77 -24.11 -7.01 -16.15
N ASP A 78 -25.23 -6.95 -16.86
CA ASP A 78 -25.38 -7.49 -18.21
C ASP A 78 -24.42 -6.79 -19.18
N ARG A 79 -24.33 -5.46 -19.12
CA ARG A 79 -23.36 -4.68 -19.93
C ARG A 79 -21.92 -4.97 -19.52
N LEU A 80 -21.64 -5.11 -18.22
CA LEU A 80 -20.31 -5.54 -17.75
C LEU A 80 -19.95 -6.92 -18.32
N LYS A 81 -20.88 -7.88 -18.29
CA LYS A 81 -20.70 -9.21 -18.87
C LYS A 81 -20.37 -9.13 -20.37
N SER A 82 -21.07 -8.29 -21.14
CA SER A 82 -20.72 -8.05 -22.54
C SER A 82 -19.28 -7.52 -22.71
N LEU A 83 -18.77 -6.70 -21.78
CA LEU A 83 -17.37 -6.25 -21.83
C LEU A 83 -16.37 -7.40 -21.59
N TYR A 84 -16.69 -8.36 -20.71
CA TYR A 84 -15.88 -9.58 -20.57
C TYR A 84 -15.86 -10.40 -21.86
N GLU A 85 -17.02 -10.58 -22.50
CA GLU A 85 -17.16 -11.33 -23.75
C GLU A 85 -16.40 -10.65 -24.90
N ILE A 86 -16.58 -9.34 -25.10
CA ILE A 86 -15.92 -8.57 -26.16
C ILE A 86 -14.39 -8.53 -25.96
N SER A 87 -13.93 -8.51 -24.71
CA SER A 87 -12.50 -8.57 -24.41
C SER A 87 -11.93 -10.00 -24.41
N ASN A 88 -12.73 -11.03 -24.75
CA ASN A 88 -12.34 -12.44 -24.67
C ASN A 88 -11.72 -12.79 -23.30
N THR A 89 -12.30 -12.25 -22.24
CA THR A 89 -11.82 -12.40 -20.87
C THR A 89 -12.68 -13.42 -20.13
N ARG A 90 -12.04 -14.29 -19.33
CA ARG A 90 -12.77 -15.21 -18.44
C ARG A 90 -13.63 -14.43 -17.45
N LEU A 91 -14.83 -14.93 -17.16
CA LEU A 91 -15.70 -14.37 -16.14
C LEU A 91 -15.06 -14.51 -14.74
N PRO A 92 -15.37 -13.60 -13.80
CA PRO A 92 -14.81 -13.66 -12.45
C PRO A 92 -15.27 -14.92 -11.73
N SER A 93 -14.37 -15.53 -10.95
CA SER A 93 -14.71 -16.67 -10.10
C SER A 93 -15.39 -16.24 -8.80
N VAL A 94 -15.08 -15.03 -8.33
CA VAL A 94 -15.61 -14.47 -7.08
C VAL A 94 -16.10 -13.04 -7.31
N ILE A 95 -17.29 -12.76 -6.80
CA ILE A 95 -17.90 -11.42 -6.80
C ILE A 95 -18.16 -11.02 -5.35
N LEU A 96 -17.66 -9.86 -4.94
CA LEU A 96 -17.82 -9.34 -3.59
C LEU A 96 -18.63 -8.03 -3.62
N THR A 97 -19.70 -7.97 -2.83
CA THR A 97 -20.55 -6.78 -2.70
C THR A 97 -20.99 -6.60 -1.24
N ASP A 98 -21.55 -5.44 -0.91
CA ASP A 98 -22.29 -5.27 0.35
C ASP A 98 -23.60 -6.09 0.37
N ARG A 99 -24.42 -5.95 1.42
CA ARG A 99 -25.73 -6.64 1.52
C ARG A 99 -26.84 -5.87 0.76
N CYS A 100 -26.58 -5.50 -0.49
CA CYS A 100 -27.59 -4.96 -1.40
C CYS A 100 -28.34 -6.10 -2.11
N LEU A 101 -29.58 -6.40 -1.67
CA LEU A 101 -30.40 -7.48 -2.24
C LEU A 101 -30.62 -7.33 -3.75
N ALA A 102 -30.81 -6.10 -4.22
CA ALA A 102 -30.96 -5.80 -5.64
C ALA A 102 -29.71 -6.19 -6.44
N CYS A 103 -28.53 -5.81 -5.95
CA CYS A 103 -27.24 -6.19 -6.53
C CYS A 103 -27.03 -7.71 -6.49
N LEU A 104 -27.25 -8.35 -5.33
CA LEU A 104 -27.09 -9.80 -5.18
C LEU A 104 -27.97 -10.60 -6.15
N ASN A 105 -29.24 -10.22 -6.29
CA ASN A 105 -30.17 -10.88 -7.21
C ASN A 105 -29.76 -10.68 -8.68
N ALA A 106 -29.27 -9.48 -9.03
CA ALA A 106 -28.74 -9.20 -10.36
C ALA A 106 -27.46 -10.02 -10.64
N VAL A 107 -26.54 -10.11 -9.66
CA VAL A 107 -25.33 -10.93 -9.74
C VAL A 107 -25.68 -12.40 -9.97
N GLY A 108 -26.62 -12.97 -9.21
CA GLY A 108 -27.05 -14.36 -9.38
C GLY A 108 -27.66 -14.66 -10.76
N THR A 109 -28.20 -13.64 -11.43
CA THR A 109 -28.74 -13.76 -12.79
C THR A 109 -27.64 -13.62 -13.84
N CYS A 110 -26.75 -12.64 -13.71
CA CYS A 110 -25.76 -12.31 -14.75
C CYS A 110 -24.51 -13.21 -14.69
N PHE A 111 -24.08 -13.58 -13.48
CA PHE A 111 -22.86 -14.36 -13.21
C PHE A 111 -23.16 -15.59 -12.34
N PRO A 112 -24.00 -16.53 -12.81
CA PRO A 112 -24.46 -17.67 -12.00
C PRO A 112 -23.34 -18.63 -11.59
N SER A 113 -22.25 -18.69 -12.36
CA SER A 113 -21.08 -19.53 -12.04
C SER A 113 -20.11 -18.90 -11.04
N ALA A 114 -20.27 -17.61 -10.73
CA ALA A 114 -19.38 -16.90 -9.81
C ALA A 114 -19.87 -17.05 -8.37
N SER A 115 -18.94 -17.29 -7.45
CA SER A 115 -19.25 -17.28 -6.03
C SER A 115 -19.48 -15.85 -5.54
N SER A 116 -20.74 -15.55 -5.22
CA SER A 116 -21.13 -14.26 -4.65
C SER A 116 -20.89 -14.24 -3.14
N LEU A 117 -19.97 -13.39 -2.69
CA LEU A 117 -19.60 -13.16 -1.31
C LEU A 117 -20.14 -11.82 -0.79
N LEU A 118 -20.30 -11.72 0.53
CA LEU A 118 -20.70 -10.49 1.19
C LEU A 118 -19.53 -9.84 1.91
N CYS A 119 -19.53 -8.51 1.93
CA CYS A 119 -18.56 -7.74 2.66
C CYS A 119 -18.69 -7.98 4.18
N LEU A 120 -17.70 -8.66 4.76
CA LEU A 120 -17.65 -8.96 6.19
C LEU A 120 -17.64 -7.69 7.05
N TRP A 121 -17.01 -6.60 6.58
CA TRP A 121 -17.01 -5.32 7.31
C TRP A 121 -18.41 -4.71 7.43
N HIS A 122 -19.21 -4.76 6.36
CA HIS A 122 -20.60 -4.27 6.38
C HIS A 122 -21.47 -5.12 7.31
N ALA A 123 -21.30 -6.45 7.29
CA ALA A 123 -21.97 -7.35 8.23
C ALA A 123 -21.62 -7.03 9.69
N ASN A 124 -20.33 -6.93 10.00
CA ASN A 124 -19.82 -6.54 11.31
C ASN A 124 -20.37 -5.19 11.78
N LYS A 125 -20.40 -4.19 10.90
CA LYS A 125 -20.92 -2.86 11.20
C LYS A 125 -22.43 -2.87 11.45
N ALA A 126 -23.17 -3.70 10.73
CA ALA A 126 -24.61 -3.85 10.92
C ALA A 126 -24.93 -4.52 12.26
N VAL A 127 -24.26 -5.62 12.59
CA VAL A 127 -24.37 -6.29 13.90
C VAL A 127 -23.99 -5.35 15.03
N LEU A 128 -22.90 -4.58 14.88
CA LEU A 128 -22.51 -3.57 15.85
C LEU A 128 -23.61 -2.54 16.09
N ARG A 129 -24.15 -1.95 15.02
CA ARG A 129 -25.20 -0.92 15.13
C ARG A 129 -26.49 -1.44 15.73
N HIS A 130 -26.89 -2.66 15.39
CA HIS A 130 -28.14 -3.25 15.85
C HIS A 130 -28.04 -3.73 17.30
N CYS A 131 -26.98 -4.47 17.63
CA CYS A 131 -26.91 -5.20 18.90
C CYS A 131 -26.25 -4.38 20.03
N GLN A 132 -25.29 -3.49 19.75
CA GLN A 132 -24.57 -2.75 20.79
C GLN A 132 -25.47 -1.90 21.72
N PRO A 133 -26.53 -1.23 21.24
CA PRO A 133 -27.40 -0.43 22.10
C PRO A 133 -28.00 -1.23 23.26
N ALA A 134 -28.35 -2.51 23.05
CA ALA A 134 -28.95 -3.36 24.09
C ALA A 134 -28.05 -3.55 25.31
N PHE A 135 -26.73 -3.53 25.12
CA PHE A 135 -25.75 -3.68 26.19
C PHE A 135 -25.37 -2.35 26.87
N THR A 136 -25.46 -1.23 26.15
CA THR A 136 -24.82 0.04 26.55
C THR A 136 -25.77 1.10 27.11
N GLN A 137 -27.08 0.86 27.10
CA GLN A 137 -28.10 1.83 27.51
C GLN A 137 -28.11 2.19 29.01
N ARG A 138 -27.65 1.32 29.93
CA ARG A 138 -27.82 1.53 31.39
C ARG A 138 -26.54 1.70 32.20
N GLN A 139 -25.44 1.02 31.84
CA GLN A 139 -24.17 1.06 32.56
C GLN A 139 -23.00 1.04 31.57
N HIS A 140 -22.41 2.21 31.31
CA HIS A 140 -21.53 2.39 30.16
C HIS A 140 -20.30 1.47 30.17
N GLN A 141 -19.70 1.21 31.34
CA GLN A 141 -18.43 0.48 31.42
C GLN A 141 -18.63 -1.05 31.47
N GLN A 142 -19.50 -1.56 32.36
CA GLN A 142 -19.85 -2.98 32.43
C GLN A 142 -20.60 -3.45 31.18
N GLY A 143 -21.49 -2.60 30.64
CA GLY A 143 -22.21 -2.88 29.39
C GLY A 143 -21.28 -2.98 28.18
N LEU A 144 -20.23 -2.15 28.13
CA LEU A 144 -19.24 -2.23 27.05
C LEU A 144 -18.41 -3.52 27.11
N GLU A 145 -18.07 -3.99 28.31
CA GLU A 145 -17.39 -5.27 28.49
C GLU A 145 -18.27 -6.44 28.07
N ALA A 146 -19.53 -6.47 28.52
CA ALA A 146 -20.50 -7.47 28.09
C ALA A 146 -20.71 -7.47 26.57
N TRP A 147 -20.80 -6.28 25.95
CA TRP A 147 -20.85 -6.11 24.50
C TRP A 147 -19.61 -6.70 23.82
N ASN A 148 -18.41 -6.40 24.30
CA ASN A 148 -17.18 -6.90 23.70
C ASN A 148 -17.12 -8.43 23.73
N ILE A 149 -17.61 -9.06 24.81
CA ILE A 149 -17.70 -10.53 24.91
C ILE A 149 -18.73 -11.05 23.89
N PHE A 150 -19.93 -10.46 23.83
CA PHE A 150 -20.97 -10.84 22.86
C PHE A 150 -20.48 -10.72 21.41
N TYR A 151 -19.88 -9.58 21.08
CA TYR A 151 -19.37 -9.30 19.75
C TYR A 151 -18.17 -10.19 19.38
N ASN A 152 -17.38 -10.61 20.37
CA ASN A 152 -16.34 -11.61 20.16
C ASN A 152 -16.92 -12.99 19.83
N HIS A 153 -18.05 -13.40 20.41
CA HIS A 153 -18.73 -14.64 19.98
C HIS A 153 -19.15 -14.56 18.50
N TRP A 154 -19.79 -13.46 18.07
CA TRP A 154 -20.09 -13.21 16.65
C TRP A 154 -18.84 -13.32 15.77
N TYR A 155 -17.75 -12.66 16.17
CA TYR A 155 -16.48 -12.69 15.46
C TYR A 155 -15.88 -14.10 15.36
N LEU A 156 -15.97 -14.89 16.43
CA LEU A 156 -15.53 -16.29 16.44
C LEU A 156 -16.40 -17.16 15.54
N ILE A 157 -17.72 -16.95 15.49
CA ILE A 157 -18.62 -17.65 14.57
C ILE A 157 -18.16 -17.39 13.12
N MET A 158 -17.90 -16.13 12.74
CA MET A 158 -17.40 -15.77 11.40
C MET A 158 -16.04 -16.42 11.05
N LYS A 159 -15.19 -16.64 12.06
CA LYS A 159 -13.85 -17.25 11.91
C LYS A 159 -13.82 -18.78 11.93
N SER A 160 -14.96 -19.44 11.99
CA SER A 160 -15.03 -20.91 12.07
C SER A 160 -14.36 -21.57 10.87
N SER A 161 -13.43 -22.49 11.15
CA SER A 161 -12.61 -23.15 10.13
C SER A 161 -13.20 -24.46 9.61
N THR A 162 -14.13 -25.06 10.36
CA THR A 162 -14.89 -26.25 9.97
C THR A 162 -16.36 -26.06 10.33
N GLU A 163 -17.23 -26.88 9.74
CA GLU A 163 -18.68 -26.78 9.97
C GLU A 163 -19.02 -27.18 11.41
N GLU A 164 -18.31 -28.16 11.98
CA GLU A 164 -18.51 -28.61 13.37
C GLU A 164 -18.19 -27.48 14.36
N ILE A 165 -17.09 -26.76 14.12
CA ILE A 165 -16.70 -25.60 14.93
C ILE A 165 -17.74 -24.49 14.79
N PHE A 166 -18.29 -24.29 13.59
CA PHE A 166 -19.35 -23.30 13.37
C PHE A 166 -20.60 -23.65 14.18
N TYR A 167 -21.16 -24.85 14.01
CA TYR A 167 -22.39 -25.24 14.70
C TYR A 167 -22.20 -25.28 16.22
N SER A 168 -21.04 -25.73 16.71
CA SER A 168 -20.69 -25.66 18.13
C SER A 168 -20.69 -24.22 18.65
N ARG A 169 -20.02 -23.29 17.95
CA ARG A 169 -19.97 -21.88 18.36
C ARG A 169 -21.33 -21.19 18.32
N VAL A 170 -22.18 -21.54 17.36
CA VAL A 170 -23.56 -21.04 17.28
C VAL A 170 -24.38 -21.58 18.45
N SER A 171 -24.30 -22.88 18.75
CA SER A 171 -24.97 -23.48 19.91
C SER A 171 -24.53 -22.83 21.23
N ASP A 172 -23.22 -22.65 21.44
CA ASP A 172 -22.68 -21.99 22.65
C ASP A 172 -23.17 -20.54 22.77
N PHE A 173 -23.23 -19.83 21.64
CA PHE A 173 -23.75 -18.47 21.57
C PHE A 173 -25.24 -18.41 21.93
N GLU A 174 -26.03 -19.33 21.40
CA GLU A 174 -27.47 -19.45 21.68
C GLU A 174 -27.73 -19.75 23.15
N GLN A 175 -27.09 -20.79 23.70
CA GLN A 175 -27.28 -21.18 25.11
C GLN A 175 -26.99 -20.04 26.07
N LYS A 176 -25.97 -19.22 25.75
CA LYS A 176 -25.54 -18.10 26.58
C LYS A 176 -26.45 -16.88 26.48
N TYR A 177 -26.92 -16.54 25.28
CA TYR A 177 -27.57 -15.26 25.01
C TYR A 177 -29.08 -15.34 24.75
N LEU A 178 -29.64 -16.51 24.42
CA LEU A 178 -31.09 -16.66 24.27
C LEU A 178 -31.88 -16.26 25.53
N PRO A 179 -31.45 -16.54 26.77
CA PRO A 179 -32.24 -16.15 27.94
C PRO A 179 -32.31 -14.64 28.20
N THR A 180 -31.37 -13.86 27.64
CA THR A 180 -31.17 -12.45 28.02
C THR A 180 -31.20 -11.45 26.86
N HIS A 181 -30.91 -11.89 25.64
CA HIS A 181 -30.73 -11.07 24.44
C HIS A 181 -31.39 -11.73 23.21
N ILE A 182 -32.69 -12.05 23.35
CA ILE A 182 -33.47 -12.78 22.33
C ILE A 182 -33.49 -12.02 21.00
N GLU A 183 -33.71 -10.71 21.04
CA GLU A 183 -33.80 -9.88 19.83
C GLU A 183 -32.47 -9.82 19.07
N GLU A 184 -31.34 -9.72 19.77
CA GLU A 184 -30.01 -9.67 19.16
C GLU A 184 -29.60 -11.02 18.58
N VAL A 185 -29.89 -12.11 19.29
CA VAL A 185 -29.65 -13.48 18.79
C VAL A 185 -30.54 -13.76 17.59
N GLY A 186 -31.83 -13.43 17.67
CA GLY A 186 -32.78 -13.55 16.56
C GLY A 186 -32.35 -12.75 15.34
N TYR A 187 -31.87 -11.51 15.55
CA TYR A 187 -31.34 -10.68 14.47
C TYR A 187 -30.15 -11.34 13.76
N ILE A 188 -29.16 -11.81 14.53
CA ILE A 188 -27.97 -12.46 13.97
C ILE A 188 -28.33 -13.72 13.20
N LYS A 189 -29.20 -14.58 13.75
CA LYS A 189 -29.61 -15.81 13.08
C LYS A 189 -30.37 -15.55 11.79
N THR A 190 -31.50 -14.87 11.91
CA THR A 190 -32.45 -14.71 10.80
C THR A 190 -31.87 -13.87 9.67
N TYR A 191 -31.15 -12.78 9.98
CA TYR A 191 -30.69 -11.85 8.95
C TYR A 191 -29.26 -12.11 8.45
N TRP A 192 -28.46 -12.91 9.15
CA TRP A 192 -27.06 -13.13 8.77
C TRP A 192 -26.67 -14.60 8.65
N LEU A 193 -26.95 -15.44 9.64
CA LEU A 193 -26.51 -16.83 9.62
C LEU A 193 -27.37 -17.70 8.70
N ASP A 194 -28.69 -17.66 8.87
CA ASP A 194 -29.61 -18.56 8.16
C ASP A 194 -29.63 -18.27 6.65
N LEU A 195 -29.55 -16.98 6.28
CA LEU A 195 -29.57 -16.54 4.89
C LEU A 195 -28.19 -16.47 4.23
N TYR A 196 -27.13 -16.15 4.98
CA TYR A 196 -25.86 -15.72 4.40
C TYR A 196 -24.60 -16.36 5.00
N LYS A 197 -24.71 -17.41 5.82
CA LYS A 197 -23.52 -18.10 6.37
C LYS A 197 -22.52 -18.50 5.28
N GLU A 198 -23.00 -18.99 4.14
CA GLU A 198 -22.17 -19.44 3.02
C GLU A 198 -21.39 -18.30 2.35
N LYS A 199 -21.87 -17.06 2.48
CA LYS A 199 -21.29 -15.85 1.86
C LYS A 199 -20.37 -15.05 2.80
N LEU A 200 -20.33 -15.40 4.09
CA LEU A 200 -19.67 -14.61 5.14
C LEU A 200 -18.69 -15.42 6.01
N VAL A 201 -19.06 -16.65 6.37
CA VAL A 201 -18.30 -17.43 7.34
C VAL A 201 -17.14 -18.14 6.66
N LYS A 202 -15.97 -18.09 7.29
CA LYS A 202 -14.70 -18.57 6.75
C LYS A 202 -14.75 -20.00 6.18
N VAL A 203 -15.46 -20.94 6.82
CA VAL A 203 -15.51 -22.34 6.36
C VAL A 203 -16.07 -22.48 4.93
N TRP A 204 -17.14 -21.75 4.60
CA TRP A 204 -17.75 -21.76 3.28
C TRP A 204 -17.05 -20.78 2.33
N VAL A 205 -16.70 -19.58 2.81
CA VAL A 205 -16.00 -18.57 1.98
C VAL A 205 -14.66 -19.11 1.47
N ASN A 206 -13.91 -19.83 2.30
CA ASN A 206 -12.62 -20.41 1.91
C ASN A 206 -12.73 -21.60 0.93
N GLN A 207 -13.94 -21.97 0.50
CA GLN A 207 -14.14 -22.92 -0.61
C GLN A 207 -13.89 -22.29 -1.98
N HIS A 208 -13.76 -20.96 -2.05
CA HIS A 208 -13.65 -20.21 -3.29
C HIS A 208 -12.37 -19.38 -3.34
N LEU A 209 -11.81 -19.20 -4.55
CA LEU A 209 -10.59 -18.43 -4.79
C LEU A 209 -10.85 -16.91 -4.69
N HIS A 210 -10.99 -16.41 -3.46
CA HIS A 210 -11.22 -14.99 -3.18
C HIS A 210 -9.93 -14.20 -2.95
N PHE A 211 -8.76 -14.86 -2.92
CA PHE A 211 -7.44 -14.25 -2.77
C PHE A 211 -7.34 -13.29 -1.58
N ASP A 212 -7.96 -13.67 -0.46
CA ASP A 212 -8.02 -12.87 0.77
C ASP A 212 -8.88 -11.59 0.68
N ASN A 213 -9.72 -11.46 -0.36
CA ASN A 213 -10.70 -10.39 -0.47
C ASN A 213 -12.05 -10.81 0.13
N VAL A 214 -12.31 -10.36 1.36
CA VAL A 214 -13.59 -10.60 2.09
C VAL A 214 -14.27 -9.31 2.55
N VAL A 215 -13.71 -8.15 2.17
CA VAL A 215 -14.23 -6.81 2.49
C VAL A 215 -14.14 -5.88 1.28
N THR A 216 -15.11 -4.97 1.13
CA THR A 216 -15.16 -3.97 0.05
C THR A 216 -14.39 -2.69 0.37
N SER A 217 -13.61 -2.64 1.47
CA SER A 217 -12.85 -1.45 1.89
C SER A 217 -11.88 -0.92 0.84
N ARG A 218 -11.43 -1.80 -0.07
CA ARG A 218 -10.63 -1.44 -1.23
C ARG A 218 -11.39 -0.53 -2.20
N VAL A 219 -12.67 -0.81 -2.45
CA VAL A 219 -13.56 0.02 -3.29
C VAL A 219 -13.78 1.37 -2.63
N GLU A 220 -13.97 1.42 -1.31
CA GLU A 220 -14.10 2.68 -0.58
C GLU A 220 -12.84 3.55 -0.69
N GLY A 221 -11.66 2.91 -0.74
CA GLY A 221 -10.41 3.59 -1.07
C GLY A 221 -10.41 4.19 -2.48
N VAL A 222 -10.97 3.48 -3.46
CA VAL A 222 -11.15 3.97 -4.83
C VAL A 222 -12.18 5.10 -4.88
N HIS A 223 -13.30 5.00 -4.16
CA HIS A 223 -14.27 6.09 -4.02
C HIS A 223 -13.60 7.37 -3.52
N GLY A 224 -12.73 7.28 -2.51
CA GLY A 224 -11.93 8.41 -2.03
C GLY A 224 -11.03 9.01 -3.12
N LEU A 225 -10.36 8.16 -3.92
CA LEU A 225 -9.55 8.59 -5.06
C LEU A 225 -10.39 9.31 -6.13
N LEU A 226 -11.54 8.75 -6.52
CA LEU A 226 -12.45 9.33 -7.51
C LEU A 226 -12.99 10.67 -7.03
N LYS A 227 -13.48 10.74 -5.78
CA LYS A 227 -14.00 11.98 -5.19
C LYS A 227 -12.94 13.07 -5.12
N SER A 228 -11.67 12.72 -4.90
CA SER A 228 -10.57 13.70 -4.92
C SER A 228 -10.31 14.32 -6.30
N HIS A 229 -10.68 13.63 -7.39
CA HIS A 229 -10.60 14.14 -8.76
C HIS A 229 -11.87 14.90 -9.16
N LEU A 230 -13.05 14.42 -8.73
CA LEU A 230 -14.33 15.08 -8.97
C LEU A 230 -14.42 16.43 -8.23
N LYS A 231 -13.92 16.51 -7.00
CA LYS A 231 -13.90 17.68 -6.08
C LYS A 231 -15.25 18.24 -5.66
N ARG A 232 -16.27 18.15 -6.52
CA ARG A 232 -17.64 18.63 -6.29
C ARG A 232 -18.63 17.66 -6.90
N SER A 233 -19.83 17.63 -6.33
CA SER A 233 -20.95 16.80 -6.81
C SER A 233 -21.81 17.50 -7.86
N THR A 234 -21.49 18.71 -8.28
CA THR A 234 -22.31 19.51 -9.22
C THR A 234 -21.92 19.33 -10.69
N LEU A 235 -21.00 18.40 -10.98
CA LEU A 235 -20.57 18.07 -12.33
C LEU A 235 -21.70 17.39 -13.11
N ASP A 236 -21.80 17.67 -14.41
CA ASP A 236 -22.60 16.82 -15.29
C ASP A 236 -21.92 15.45 -15.52
N LEU A 237 -22.62 14.52 -16.18
CA LEU A 237 -22.10 13.15 -16.38
C LEU A 237 -20.84 13.13 -17.25
N PHE A 238 -20.69 14.07 -18.19
CA PHE A 238 -19.54 14.12 -19.09
C PHE A 238 -18.31 14.71 -18.40
N GLU A 239 -18.49 15.76 -17.60
CA GLU A 239 -17.45 16.31 -16.74
C GLU A 239 -17.00 15.29 -15.69
N ALA A 240 -17.94 14.60 -15.04
CA ALA A 240 -17.64 13.54 -14.09
C ALA A 240 -16.86 12.40 -14.77
N TRP A 241 -17.28 11.97 -15.96
CA TRP A 241 -16.56 10.98 -16.77
C TRP A 241 -15.13 11.43 -17.10
N LYS A 242 -14.90 12.69 -17.49
CA LYS A 242 -13.55 13.22 -17.75
C LYS A 242 -12.65 13.13 -16.51
N ALA A 243 -13.16 13.51 -15.35
CA ALA A 243 -12.42 13.45 -14.09
C ALA A 243 -12.11 12.00 -13.68
N ILE A 244 -13.10 11.11 -13.81
CA ILE A 244 -12.93 9.66 -13.55
C ILE A 244 -11.89 9.06 -14.50
N LYS A 245 -11.94 9.41 -15.80
CA LYS A 245 -10.95 8.96 -16.78
C LYS A 245 -9.53 9.36 -16.38
N GLN A 246 -9.32 10.59 -15.93
CA GLN A 246 -8.01 11.05 -15.46
C GLN A 246 -7.54 10.27 -14.22
N ALA A 247 -8.43 10.06 -13.25
CA ALA A 247 -8.12 9.28 -12.05
C ALA A 247 -7.71 7.84 -12.40
N LEU A 248 -8.46 7.20 -13.31
CA LEU A 248 -8.21 5.85 -13.79
C LEU A 248 -6.86 5.75 -14.51
N LEU A 249 -6.53 6.67 -15.42
CA LEU A 249 -5.26 6.64 -16.15
C LEU A 249 -4.06 6.78 -15.20
N ASN A 250 -4.16 7.68 -14.21
CA ASN A 250 -3.14 7.83 -13.19
C ASN A 250 -2.98 6.55 -12.35
N GLN A 251 -4.09 5.93 -11.95
CA GLN A 251 -4.08 4.66 -11.22
C GLN A 251 -3.40 3.56 -12.05
N LEU A 252 -3.78 3.37 -13.31
CA LEU A 252 -3.18 2.36 -14.18
C LEU A 252 -1.67 2.57 -14.38
N ALA A 253 -1.23 3.82 -14.51
CA ALA A 253 0.21 4.13 -14.60
C ALA A 253 0.96 3.76 -13.31
N GLU A 254 0.37 4.03 -12.14
CA GLU A 254 0.96 3.64 -10.85
C GLU A 254 1.03 2.10 -10.69
N LEU A 255 -0.02 1.38 -11.09
CA LEU A 255 -0.07 -0.07 -11.04
C LEU A 255 1.02 -0.72 -11.92
N ARG A 256 1.14 -0.27 -13.18
CA ARG A 256 2.21 -0.74 -14.09
C ARG A 256 3.60 -0.44 -13.54
N SER A 257 3.80 0.76 -12.98
CA SER A 257 5.07 1.11 -12.33
C SER A 257 5.37 0.20 -11.14
N ASN A 258 4.36 -0.14 -10.33
CA ASN A 258 4.52 -1.04 -9.20
C ASN A 258 4.89 -2.46 -9.66
N GLN A 259 4.18 -2.99 -10.65
CA GLN A 259 4.44 -4.31 -11.22
C GLN A 259 5.87 -4.42 -11.76
N ALA A 260 6.31 -3.45 -12.57
CA ALA A 260 7.68 -3.41 -13.09
C ALA A 260 8.73 -3.33 -11.96
N LYS A 261 8.46 -2.57 -10.90
CA LYS A 261 9.35 -2.51 -9.72
C LYS A 261 9.46 -3.87 -9.02
N GLN A 262 8.39 -4.64 -8.93
CA GLN A 262 8.42 -5.99 -8.33
C GLN A 262 9.14 -7.00 -9.22
N GLN A 263 9.05 -6.87 -10.54
CA GLN A 263 9.78 -7.75 -11.46
C GLN A 263 11.31 -7.58 -11.34
N ILE A 264 11.77 -6.36 -11.06
CA ILE A 264 13.19 -6.02 -11.03
C ILE A 264 13.80 -6.19 -9.63
N ARG A 265 13.09 -5.77 -8.58
CA ARG A 265 13.65 -5.71 -7.22
C ARG A 265 13.28 -6.94 -6.43
N THR A 266 14.27 -7.62 -5.84
CA THR A 266 14.02 -8.69 -4.87
C THR A 266 14.13 -8.14 -3.44
N PRO A 267 13.09 -8.25 -2.60
CA PRO A 267 13.18 -7.93 -1.18
C PRO A 267 14.20 -8.82 -0.46
N ILE A 268 14.96 -8.26 0.49
CA ILE A 268 15.99 -9.00 1.24
C ILE A 268 15.39 -10.21 1.96
N GLU A 269 14.18 -10.07 2.51
CA GLU A 269 13.45 -11.16 3.17
C GLU A 269 13.10 -12.35 2.24
N LEU A 270 13.13 -12.14 0.92
CA LEU A 270 12.81 -13.14 -0.10
C LEU A 270 14.06 -13.57 -0.91
N SER A 271 15.27 -13.29 -0.39
CA SER A 271 16.54 -13.60 -1.07
C SER A 271 17.07 -15.02 -0.84
N GLY A 272 16.34 -15.89 -0.12
CA GLY A 272 16.71 -17.29 0.11
C GLY A 272 16.49 -18.22 -1.10
N PRO A 273 17.26 -19.32 -1.23
CA PRO A 273 17.29 -20.19 -2.43
C PRO A 273 15.92 -20.78 -2.78
N LEU A 274 15.05 -21.00 -1.80
CA LEU A 274 13.66 -21.43 -1.97
C LEU A 274 12.88 -20.61 -3.01
N TYR A 275 13.16 -19.30 -3.11
CA TYR A 275 12.45 -18.36 -3.98
C TYR A 275 13.16 -18.09 -5.32
N SER A 276 14.35 -18.64 -5.53
CA SER A 276 15.24 -18.33 -6.68
C SER A 276 14.50 -18.27 -8.03
N VAL A 277 13.74 -19.32 -8.36
CA VAL A 277 13.04 -19.49 -9.64
C VAL A 277 11.83 -18.57 -9.80
N VAL A 278 11.13 -18.25 -8.70
CA VAL A 278 9.86 -17.50 -8.72
C VAL A 278 10.04 -15.99 -8.57
N ARG A 279 11.25 -15.52 -8.24
CA ARG A 279 11.56 -14.08 -8.13
C ARG A 279 11.34 -13.37 -9.46
N GLY A 280 10.74 -12.19 -9.40
CA GLY A 280 10.43 -11.38 -10.57
C GLY A 280 9.23 -11.89 -11.39
N TRP A 281 8.75 -13.09 -11.13
CA TRP A 281 7.60 -13.70 -11.81
C TRP A 281 6.35 -13.75 -10.93
N ILE A 282 6.53 -13.99 -9.63
CA ILE A 282 5.45 -13.98 -8.64
C ILE A 282 5.49 -12.68 -7.85
N SER A 283 4.32 -12.13 -7.55
CA SER A 283 4.23 -10.90 -6.77
C SER A 283 4.84 -11.03 -5.38
N HIS A 284 5.40 -9.94 -4.86
CA HIS A 284 5.97 -9.91 -3.52
C HIS A 284 4.92 -10.22 -2.45
N GLU A 285 3.66 -9.86 -2.69
CA GLU A 285 2.58 -10.11 -1.74
C GLU A 285 2.31 -11.62 -1.58
N ALA A 286 2.28 -12.36 -2.68
CA ALA A 286 2.19 -13.82 -2.65
C ALA A 286 3.40 -14.43 -1.93
N LEU A 287 4.61 -14.00 -2.29
CA LEU A 287 5.84 -14.53 -1.70
C LEU A 287 5.93 -14.25 -0.20
N ARG A 288 5.49 -13.07 0.27
CA ARG A 288 5.40 -12.75 1.70
C ARG A 288 4.40 -13.63 2.43
N LYS A 289 3.21 -13.86 1.86
CA LYS A 289 2.22 -14.80 2.42
C LYS A 289 2.77 -16.22 2.52
N VAL A 290 3.55 -16.66 1.53
CA VAL A 290 4.24 -17.96 1.57
C VAL A 290 5.37 -17.98 2.60
N GLU A 291 6.13 -16.90 2.72
CA GLU A 291 7.15 -16.74 3.77
C GLU A 291 6.53 -16.78 5.18
N GLU A 292 5.33 -16.22 5.37
CA GLU A 292 4.58 -16.37 6.62
C GLU A 292 4.23 -17.84 6.91
N GLN A 293 3.85 -18.62 5.89
CA GLN A 293 3.65 -20.06 6.04
C GLN A 293 4.96 -20.79 6.38
N ARG A 294 6.07 -20.43 5.74
CA ARG A 294 7.39 -21.01 6.04
C ARG A 294 7.80 -20.73 7.48
N LYS A 295 7.57 -19.51 7.98
CA LYS A 295 7.85 -19.14 9.39
C LYS A 295 7.06 -19.97 10.40
N LEU A 296 5.91 -20.54 10.02
CA LEU A 296 5.17 -21.46 10.89
C LEU A 296 5.93 -22.77 11.14
N LEU A 297 6.79 -23.22 10.23
CA LEU A 297 7.64 -24.40 10.45
C LEU A 297 8.65 -24.20 11.58
N ALA A 298 9.05 -22.95 11.83
CA ALA A 298 9.96 -22.62 12.93
C ALA A 298 9.22 -22.44 14.28
N ARG A 299 7.88 -22.42 14.29
CA ARG A 299 7.11 -22.27 15.53
C ARG A 299 6.88 -23.62 16.18
N THR A 300 7.31 -23.75 17.44
CA THR A 300 7.06 -24.93 18.27
C THR A 300 5.71 -24.88 18.98
N ASN A 301 5.10 -23.70 19.18
CA ASN A 301 3.85 -23.53 19.92
C ASN A 301 2.88 -22.51 19.27
N PRO A 302 1.67 -22.91 18.86
CA PRO A 302 1.28 -24.28 18.54
C PRO A 302 2.04 -24.78 17.29
N PRO A 303 2.42 -26.08 17.22
CA PRO A 303 3.02 -26.64 16.02
C PRO A 303 2.02 -26.63 14.86
N PRO A 304 2.49 -26.58 13.60
CA PRO A 304 1.61 -26.74 12.46
C PRO A 304 0.83 -28.07 12.56
N SER A 305 -0.45 -28.04 12.16
CA SER A 305 -1.29 -29.23 12.10
C SER A 305 -0.58 -30.35 11.34
N ARG A 306 -0.76 -31.61 11.71
CA ARG A 306 -0.24 -32.75 10.94
C ARG A 306 -0.97 -32.95 9.61
N HIS A 307 -2.22 -32.51 9.53
CA HIS A 307 -3.06 -32.67 8.36
C HIS A 307 -3.27 -31.33 7.67
N CYS A 308 -3.13 -31.32 6.34
CA CYS A 308 -3.42 -30.17 5.51
C CYS A 308 -4.92 -30.07 5.23
N SER A 309 -5.54 -28.96 5.60
CA SER A 309 -6.94 -28.69 5.22
C SER A 309 -7.10 -28.27 3.76
N GLY A 310 -6.01 -28.00 3.05
CA GLY A 310 -6.01 -27.44 1.70
C GLY A 310 -6.61 -26.03 1.59
N SER A 311 -7.05 -25.45 2.71
CA SER A 311 -7.84 -24.21 2.72
C SER A 311 -7.07 -23.03 2.14
N LEU A 312 -5.75 -22.93 2.38
CA LEU A 312 -4.94 -21.84 1.85
C LEU A 312 -4.86 -21.87 0.32
N PHE A 313 -4.61 -23.04 -0.27
CA PHE A 313 -4.57 -23.18 -1.72
C PHE A 313 -5.97 -22.98 -2.34
N ARG A 314 -7.02 -23.49 -1.69
CA ARG A 314 -8.40 -23.33 -2.17
C ARG A 314 -8.90 -21.88 -2.14
N SER A 315 -8.52 -21.12 -1.12
CA SER A 315 -8.99 -19.74 -0.94
C SER A 315 -8.07 -18.69 -1.56
N GLN A 316 -6.76 -18.93 -1.55
CA GLN A 316 -5.76 -17.96 -2.00
C GLN A 316 -4.91 -18.49 -3.14
N GLY A 317 -4.93 -19.77 -3.51
CA GLY A 317 -4.08 -20.30 -4.57
C GLY A 317 -2.58 -20.27 -4.23
N LEU A 318 -2.24 -20.38 -2.94
CA LEU A 318 -0.87 -20.32 -2.43
C LEU A 318 -0.45 -21.66 -1.78
N PRO A 319 0.84 -22.02 -1.84
CA PRO A 319 1.35 -23.20 -1.17
C PRO A 319 1.24 -23.06 0.35
N CYS A 320 0.68 -24.08 0.98
CA CYS A 320 0.53 -24.15 2.44
C CYS A 320 1.82 -24.61 3.13
N VAL A 321 1.85 -24.48 4.46
CA VAL A 321 2.95 -24.96 5.31
C VAL A 321 3.37 -26.41 5.02
N HIS A 322 2.42 -27.32 4.77
CA HIS A 322 2.70 -28.73 4.45
C HIS A 322 3.39 -28.92 3.11
N LYS A 323 3.00 -28.13 2.09
CA LYS A 323 3.64 -28.16 0.78
C LYS A 323 5.08 -27.63 0.88
N LEU A 324 5.29 -26.59 1.68
CA LEU A 324 6.62 -26.03 1.92
C LEU A 324 7.53 -27.00 2.68
N GLU A 325 7.00 -27.69 3.70
CA GLU A 325 7.72 -28.74 4.42
C GLU A 325 8.20 -29.83 3.47
N SER A 326 7.32 -30.30 2.57
CA SER A 326 7.67 -31.30 1.56
C SER A 326 8.74 -30.79 0.59
N ILE A 327 8.63 -29.56 0.09
CA ILE A 327 9.62 -28.95 -0.82
C ILE A 327 11.00 -28.87 -0.14
N LEU A 328 11.04 -28.38 1.10
CA LEU A 328 12.28 -28.22 1.86
C LEU A 328 12.92 -29.57 2.24
N ALA A 329 12.11 -30.58 2.55
CA ALA A 329 12.59 -31.93 2.86
C ALA A 329 13.30 -32.60 1.67
N HIS A 330 12.96 -32.21 0.43
CA HIS A 330 13.57 -32.73 -0.80
C HIS A 330 14.63 -31.79 -1.40
N ASP A 331 15.05 -30.75 -0.66
CA ASP A 331 15.97 -29.70 -1.14
C ASP A 331 15.53 -29.08 -2.48
N GLN A 332 14.21 -28.92 -2.64
CA GLN A 332 13.60 -28.33 -3.83
C GLN A 332 13.32 -26.84 -3.63
N VAL A 333 13.10 -26.15 -4.75
CA VAL A 333 12.70 -24.74 -4.81
C VAL A 333 11.25 -24.60 -5.25
N LEU A 334 10.63 -23.47 -4.92
CA LEU A 334 9.28 -23.16 -5.38
C LEU A 334 9.24 -23.01 -6.89
N ARG A 335 8.16 -23.49 -7.51
CA ARG A 335 7.88 -23.36 -8.94
C ARG A 335 6.72 -22.43 -9.17
N LEU A 336 6.61 -21.91 -10.40
CA LEU A 336 5.47 -21.06 -10.79
C LEU A 336 4.13 -21.78 -10.66
N ASP A 337 4.11 -23.09 -10.94
CA ASP A 337 2.91 -23.93 -10.85
C ASP A 337 2.42 -24.15 -9.41
N ASP A 338 3.26 -23.88 -8.40
CA ASP A 338 2.82 -23.92 -7.00
C ASP A 338 1.90 -22.74 -6.65
N PHE A 339 1.82 -21.73 -7.52
CA PHE A 339 1.00 -20.52 -7.35
C PHE A 339 -0.10 -20.47 -8.40
N HIS A 340 -1.31 -20.12 -7.98
CA HIS A 340 -2.38 -19.80 -8.91
C HIS A 340 -1.97 -18.61 -9.80
N THR A 341 -2.37 -18.65 -11.07
CA THR A 341 -2.05 -17.63 -12.10
C THR A 341 -2.41 -16.21 -11.68
N HIS A 342 -3.34 -16.05 -10.73
CA HIS A 342 -3.65 -14.78 -10.09
C HIS A 342 -2.40 -14.03 -9.58
N TRP A 343 -1.43 -14.74 -9.03
CA TRP A 343 -0.23 -14.16 -8.41
C TRP A 343 0.93 -13.91 -9.38
N HIS A 344 0.77 -14.31 -10.64
CA HIS A 344 1.80 -14.14 -11.66
C HIS A 344 1.81 -12.69 -12.13
N LEU A 345 2.99 -12.07 -12.11
CA LEU A 345 3.25 -10.71 -12.59
C LEU A 345 3.21 -10.65 -14.12
N ASP A 346 3.54 -11.72 -14.83
CA ASP A 346 3.31 -11.84 -16.27
C ASP A 346 2.51 -13.11 -16.54
N ARG A 347 1.41 -12.97 -17.28
CA ARG A 347 0.47 -14.06 -17.61
C ARG A 347 0.43 -14.38 -19.12
N ARG A 348 1.18 -13.65 -19.97
CA ARG A 348 0.95 -13.62 -21.43
C ARG A 348 2.02 -14.29 -22.31
N GLY A 349 3.06 -14.94 -21.77
CA GLY A 349 4.07 -15.54 -22.64
C GLY A 349 5.01 -16.50 -21.96
N THR A 350 5.41 -17.52 -22.71
CA THR A 350 6.29 -18.64 -22.35
C THR A 350 7.37 -18.24 -21.37
N ILE A 351 7.38 -18.91 -20.23
CA ILE A 351 8.40 -18.78 -19.20
C ILE A 351 9.76 -19.04 -19.88
N PRO A 352 10.69 -18.08 -19.92
CA PRO A 352 12.05 -18.38 -20.30
C PRO A 352 12.56 -19.41 -19.28
N PHE A 353 12.81 -20.64 -19.72
CA PHE A 353 13.60 -21.58 -18.94
C PHE A 353 14.98 -20.95 -18.77
N LEU A 354 15.17 -20.22 -17.67
CA LEU A 354 16.48 -19.77 -17.28
C LEU A 354 17.21 -21.02 -16.77
N LEU A 355 17.99 -21.64 -17.65
CA LEU A 355 18.96 -22.64 -17.23
C LEU A 355 19.95 -21.92 -16.32
N GLU A 356 19.80 -22.10 -15.01
CA GLU A 356 20.80 -21.61 -14.07
C GLU A 356 22.15 -22.21 -14.48
N PRO A 357 23.22 -21.39 -14.60
CA PRO A 357 24.56 -21.91 -14.81
C PRO A 357 24.84 -22.94 -13.72
N ARG A 358 25.32 -24.13 -14.09
CA ARG A 358 25.68 -25.17 -13.13
C ARG A 358 26.50 -24.53 -12.02
N HIS A 359 26.02 -24.65 -10.78
CA HIS A 359 26.81 -24.30 -9.61
C HIS A 359 28.07 -25.17 -9.67
N GLN A 360 29.21 -24.58 -10.06
CA GLN A 360 30.50 -25.22 -9.82
C GLN A 360 30.63 -25.22 -8.30
N SER A 361 30.29 -26.35 -7.66
CA SER A 361 30.77 -26.69 -6.33
C SER A 361 32.24 -26.29 -6.30
N ASP A 362 32.59 -25.40 -5.36
CA ASP A 362 33.89 -24.73 -5.26
C ASP A 362 34.97 -25.51 -5.98
N ARG A 363 35.45 -24.99 -7.11
CA ARG A 363 36.73 -25.44 -7.67
C ARG A 363 37.70 -25.32 -6.51
N GLY A 364 38.10 -26.49 -6.00
CA GLY A 364 38.53 -26.68 -4.62
C GLY A 364 39.45 -25.56 -4.16
N ALA A 365 39.28 -25.17 -2.90
CA ALA A 365 40.19 -24.27 -2.20
C ALA A 365 41.63 -24.60 -2.58
N ILE A 366 42.18 -23.90 -3.57
CA ILE A 366 43.60 -23.89 -3.83
C ILE A 366 44.10 -23.13 -2.60
N ALA A 367 44.70 -23.88 -1.67
CA ALA A 367 45.21 -23.36 -0.42
C ALA A 367 45.98 -22.07 -0.69
N SER A 368 45.37 -20.92 -0.40
CA SER A 368 46.04 -19.65 -0.61
C SER A 368 47.06 -19.52 0.51
N ASN A 369 48.33 -19.38 0.17
CA ASN A 369 49.39 -19.09 1.15
C ASN A 369 49.31 -17.67 1.74
N LEU A 370 48.19 -16.96 1.53
CA LEU A 370 47.96 -15.63 2.06
C LEU A 370 47.47 -15.72 3.51
N PRO A 371 48.03 -14.91 4.43
CA PRO A 371 47.54 -14.86 5.81
C PRO A 371 46.08 -14.40 5.85
N ARG A 372 45.29 -14.96 6.77
CA ARG A 372 43.83 -14.72 6.93
C ARG A 372 43.43 -13.25 7.12
N SER A 373 44.38 -12.35 7.39
CA SER A 373 44.17 -10.91 7.55
C SER A 373 44.31 -10.10 6.26
N SER A 374 44.61 -10.73 5.11
CA SER A 374 44.77 -10.02 3.84
C SER A 374 43.43 -9.52 3.29
N ILE A 375 43.30 -8.20 3.14
CA ILE A 375 42.16 -7.52 2.50
C ILE A 375 42.36 -7.39 0.98
N ARG A 376 43.50 -7.87 0.45
CA ARG A 376 43.79 -7.83 -0.99
C ARG A 376 43.19 -9.06 -1.68
N ARG A 377 42.55 -8.83 -2.82
CA ARG A 377 42.07 -9.89 -3.73
C ARG A 377 43.25 -10.78 -4.16
N GLY A 378 43.05 -12.10 -4.09
CA GLY A 378 44.02 -13.08 -4.61
C GLY A 378 44.13 -12.97 -6.14
N LEU A 379 45.35 -13.13 -6.65
CA LEU A 379 45.62 -13.10 -8.09
C LEU A 379 44.90 -14.27 -8.79
N SER A 380 44.30 -14.00 -9.94
CA SER A 380 43.69 -15.01 -10.79
C SER A 380 44.76 -15.87 -11.49
N GLY A 381 44.38 -17.05 -11.97
CA GLY A 381 45.30 -17.95 -12.68
C GLY A 381 45.99 -17.32 -13.89
N PHE A 382 45.33 -16.39 -14.58
CA PHE A 382 45.93 -15.63 -15.69
C PHE A 382 46.99 -14.64 -15.20
N GLU A 383 46.73 -13.93 -14.11
CA GLU A 383 47.67 -12.97 -13.51
C GLU A 383 48.90 -13.68 -12.92
N ILE A 384 48.75 -14.92 -12.44
CA ILE A 384 49.88 -15.76 -11.97
C ILE A 384 50.80 -16.13 -13.15
N VAL A 385 50.22 -16.51 -14.29
CA VAL A 385 50.98 -16.86 -15.49
C VAL A 385 51.68 -15.62 -16.05
N GLU A 386 50.99 -14.48 -16.10
CA GLU A 386 51.53 -13.21 -16.57
C GLU A 386 52.67 -12.68 -15.67
N ALA A 387 52.55 -12.84 -14.35
CA ALA A 387 53.63 -12.53 -13.40
C ALA A 387 54.82 -13.49 -13.50
N ALA A 388 54.59 -14.74 -13.93
CA ALA A 388 55.65 -15.73 -14.14
C ALA A 388 56.39 -15.51 -15.48
N THR A 389 55.73 -14.93 -16.48
CA THR A 389 56.31 -14.63 -17.80
C THR A 389 56.91 -13.23 -17.90
N ALA A 390 56.66 -12.35 -16.92
CA ALA A 390 57.30 -11.04 -16.87
C ALA A 390 58.84 -11.16 -16.66
N PRO A 391 59.68 -10.45 -17.46
CA PRO A 391 61.12 -10.49 -17.30
C PRO A 391 61.51 -9.91 -15.93
N ARG A 392 62.12 -10.73 -15.08
CA ARG A 392 62.55 -10.31 -13.74
C ARG A 392 63.70 -9.31 -13.85
N THR A 393 63.42 -8.06 -13.49
CA THR A 393 64.45 -7.02 -13.34
C THR A 393 65.47 -7.47 -12.29
N PRO A 394 66.78 -7.40 -12.58
CA PRO A 394 67.80 -7.85 -11.63
C PRO A 394 67.71 -7.04 -10.32
N PRO A 395 67.86 -7.70 -9.16
CA PRO A 395 67.67 -7.04 -7.87
C PRO A 395 68.71 -5.93 -7.65
N LEU A 396 68.25 -4.74 -7.23
CA LEU A 396 69.10 -3.63 -6.85
C LEU A 396 69.55 -3.82 -5.39
N CYS A 397 70.86 -3.86 -5.16
CA CYS A 397 71.40 -3.98 -3.82
C CYS A 397 71.10 -2.71 -3.01
N SER A 398 70.33 -2.80 -1.92
CA SER A 398 69.97 -1.63 -1.10
C SER A 398 71.14 -1.02 -0.30
N LYS A 399 72.37 -1.51 -0.46
CA LYS A 399 73.57 -1.06 0.28
C LYS A 399 74.65 -0.45 -0.62
N CYS A 400 74.84 -0.99 -1.83
CA CYS A 400 75.75 -0.42 -2.84
C CYS A 400 75.04 0.11 -4.09
N HIS A 401 73.71 -0.02 -4.16
CA HIS A 401 72.87 0.41 -5.28
C HIS A 401 73.26 -0.15 -6.65
N MET A 402 73.98 -1.28 -6.70
CA MET A 402 74.28 -2.00 -7.94
C MET A 402 73.23 -3.06 -8.26
N LEU A 403 72.94 -3.22 -9.55
CA LEU A 403 72.00 -4.22 -10.07
C LEU A 403 72.63 -5.61 -10.11
N GLY A 404 71.82 -6.65 -9.84
CA GLY A 404 72.19 -8.06 -10.00
C GLY A 404 72.41 -8.84 -8.70
N HIS A 405 72.33 -8.21 -7.53
CA HIS A 405 72.50 -8.90 -6.25
C HIS A 405 71.81 -8.16 -5.08
N THR A 406 71.65 -8.84 -3.94
CA THR A 406 71.03 -8.27 -2.72
C THR A 406 72.08 -7.87 -1.67
N ARG A 407 71.70 -7.07 -0.66
CA ARG A 407 72.61 -6.56 0.39
C ARG A 407 73.39 -7.65 1.16
N SER A 408 72.87 -8.87 1.18
CA SER A 408 73.44 -10.05 1.85
C SER A 408 74.21 -10.97 0.91
N SER A 409 74.29 -10.66 -0.39
CA SER A 409 75.03 -11.46 -1.38
C SER A 409 76.56 -11.30 -1.22
N LYS A 410 77.32 -12.37 -1.47
CA LYS A 410 78.80 -12.35 -1.49
C LYS A 410 79.37 -11.41 -2.57
N GLN A 411 78.55 -11.05 -3.56
CA GLN A 411 78.91 -10.12 -4.63
C GLN A 411 78.79 -8.64 -4.24
N CYS A 412 78.26 -8.33 -3.05
CA CYS A 412 78.19 -6.96 -2.55
C CYS A 412 79.53 -6.56 -1.90
N PRO A 413 80.27 -5.57 -2.46
CA PRO A 413 81.56 -5.12 -1.91
C PRO A 413 81.44 -4.42 -0.55
N LEU A 414 80.23 -4.01 -0.16
CA LEU A 414 79.93 -3.30 1.10
C LEU A 414 79.21 -4.18 2.13
N ARG A 415 79.14 -5.50 1.91
CA ARG A 415 78.42 -6.45 2.77
C ARG A 415 78.85 -6.38 4.25
N TYR A 416 80.13 -6.06 4.50
CA TYR A 416 80.74 -6.00 5.83
C TYR A 416 81.45 -4.67 6.11
N ALA A 417 81.03 -3.57 5.45
CA ALA A 417 81.65 -2.26 5.62
C ALA A 417 81.72 -1.78 7.08
N GLU A 418 80.89 -2.34 7.96
CA GLU A 418 80.76 -2.00 9.38
C GLU A 418 81.68 -2.83 10.29
N LEU A 419 82.51 -3.70 9.72
CA LEU A 419 83.52 -4.51 10.43
C LEU A 419 84.97 -4.01 10.21
N ARG A 420 85.17 -2.84 9.57
CA ARG A 420 86.50 -2.22 9.41
C ARG A 420 86.86 -1.38 10.66
N PRO A 421 88.00 -1.60 11.30
CA PRO A 421 88.40 -0.86 12.50
C PRO A 421 88.86 0.57 12.16
N PRO A 422 88.52 1.59 12.97
CA PRO A 422 89.19 2.90 12.92
C PRO A 422 90.62 2.77 13.46
N LEU A 423 91.63 3.20 12.70
CA LEU A 423 93.01 3.32 13.18
C LEU A 423 93.16 4.57 14.05
N ALA A 424 93.31 4.29 15.35
CA ALA A 424 94.00 4.98 16.44
C ALA A 424 94.29 6.50 16.38
N LEU A 425 93.69 7.23 17.34
CA LEU A 425 94.37 8.24 18.14
C LEU A 425 93.95 8.05 19.62
N THR A 426 94.87 7.51 20.43
CA THR A 426 94.91 7.55 21.91
C THR A 426 95.87 8.67 22.35
N PRO A 427 95.96 9.11 23.63
CA PRO A 427 95.36 8.64 24.90
C PRO A 427 94.49 9.74 25.57
N GLU A 428 93.70 9.58 26.64
CA GLU A 428 93.95 9.09 27.99
C GLU A 428 92.58 9.05 28.75
N GLN A 429 92.32 8.02 29.57
CA GLN A 429 91.12 7.84 30.44
C GLN A 429 91.33 8.54 31.81
N PRO A 430 90.34 8.77 32.71
CA PRO A 430 89.07 8.03 32.97
C PRO A 430 87.80 8.91 33.06
N GLN A 431 86.65 8.41 32.59
CA GLN A 431 85.54 7.84 33.37
C GLN A 431 84.92 8.68 34.51
N LEU A 432 83.63 8.93 34.26
CA LEU A 432 82.47 8.79 35.15
C LEU A 432 81.97 10.00 35.95
N GLU A 433 80.71 10.30 35.61
CA GLU A 433 79.59 10.66 36.46
C GLU A 433 79.53 12.07 37.05
N GLY A 434 78.54 12.80 36.51
CA GLY A 434 77.75 13.76 37.25
C GLY A 434 76.95 14.65 36.30
N THR A 435 75.74 15.13 36.58
CA THR A 435 75.02 15.23 37.85
C THR A 435 73.81 16.11 37.54
N LEU A 436 72.60 15.65 37.91
CA LEU A 436 71.48 16.43 38.49
C LEU A 436 70.83 17.53 37.60
N THR A 437 69.57 17.94 37.71
CA THR A 437 68.50 17.80 38.72
C THR A 437 67.24 18.48 38.16
N LEU A 438 66.06 18.08 38.69
CA LEU A 438 64.90 18.91 39.07
C LEU A 438 64.20 19.73 37.96
N GLU A 439 62.90 19.96 37.95
CA GLU A 439 61.71 19.40 38.60
C GLU A 439 60.53 20.15 37.94
N LEU A 440 59.33 19.59 38.08
CA LEU A 440 58.03 20.27 38.17
C LEU A 440 57.49 21.08 36.97
N GLY A 441 56.23 20.77 36.65
CA GLY A 441 55.22 21.79 36.36
C GLY A 441 54.35 21.52 35.13
N GLU A 442 53.13 21.05 35.35
CA GLU A 442 51.96 21.26 34.48
C GLU A 442 51.62 22.79 34.36
N PRO A 443 50.54 23.28 33.71
CA PRO A 443 49.45 22.61 32.97
C PRO A 443 48.95 23.36 31.69
N SER A 444 47.94 22.75 31.04
CA SER A 444 46.72 23.33 30.40
C SER A 444 46.73 24.46 29.35
N GLU A 445 45.93 24.18 28.30
CA GLU A 445 44.90 25.04 27.67
C GLU A 445 45.21 26.15 26.64
N GLN A 446 44.29 26.18 25.65
CA GLN A 446 43.77 27.32 24.85
C GLN A 446 44.37 27.66 23.45
N VAL A 447 43.58 27.25 22.44
CA VAL A 447 43.13 27.89 21.16
C VAL A 447 43.10 29.45 21.22
N PRO A 448 43.07 30.31 20.14
CA PRO A 448 42.89 30.12 18.66
C PRO A 448 43.85 30.95 17.75
N GLY A 449 43.72 30.82 16.41
CA GLY A 449 43.96 31.97 15.51
C GLY A 449 44.52 31.66 14.11
N CYS A 450 43.69 31.81 13.08
CA CYS A 450 44.11 32.15 11.69
C CYS A 450 44.36 33.67 11.61
N PRO A 451 45.25 34.21 10.74
CA PRO A 451 44.96 34.29 9.30
C PRO A 451 46.18 34.27 8.32
N ALA A 452 45.81 34.19 7.03
CA ALA A 452 46.48 34.48 5.75
C ALA A 452 47.94 34.99 5.71
N THR A 453 48.74 34.56 4.72
CA THR A 453 49.02 35.26 3.43
C THR A 453 49.97 34.42 2.56
N ALA A 454 49.74 34.36 1.23
CA ALA A 454 50.60 33.76 0.19
C ALA A 454 51.67 34.76 -0.32
N PRO A 455 52.73 34.31 -1.06
CA PRO A 455 52.71 34.40 -2.54
C PRO A 455 53.42 33.19 -3.25
N ALA A 456 52.97 32.73 -4.44
CA ALA A 456 53.47 33.00 -5.83
C ALA A 456 54.97 32.65 -6.04
N LEU A 457 55.50 32.03 -7.12
CA LEU A 457 55.11 31.82 -8.53
C LEU A 457 56.24 30.98 -9.22
N ILE A 458 56.01 30.46 -10.45
CA ILE A 458 56.96 30.10 -11.56
C ILE A 458 57.41 28.61 -11.76
N ILE A 459 56.92 27.86 -12.77
CA ILE A 459 57.22 27.63 -14.24
C ILE A 459 58.08 26.36 -14.50
N GLN A 460 57.58 25.38 -15.29
CA GLN A 460 58.11 24.91 -16.61
C GLN A 460 57.74 23.45 -16.98
N ASN A 461 57.06 23.33 -18.14
CA ASN A 461 57.01 22.13 -19.02
C ASN A 461 58.38 21.91 -19.71
N PRO A 462 58.56 20.79 -20.44
CA PRO A 462 58.48 20.93 -21.90
C PRO A 462 57.79 19.77 -22.65
N ALA A 463 57.38 20.11 -23.87
CA ALA A 463 56.74 19.31 -24.92
C ALA A 463 57.72 19.06 -26.08
N ILE A 464 57.42 18.10 -26.99
CA ILE A 464 57.77 18.16 -28.45
C ILE A 464 56.73 17.37 -29.28
N GLY A 465 56.14 18.01 -30.32
CA GLY A 465 55.28 17.44 -31.40
C GLY A 465 56.10 17.07 -32.66
N PRO A 466 55.72 17.38 -33.94
CA PRO A 466 54.44 17.87 -34.50
C PRO A 466 54.05 17.29 -35.91
N ALA A 467 52.92 17.73 -36.51
CA ALA A 467 52.70 18.15 -37.92
C ALA A 467 51.16 18.17 -38.27
N THR A 468 50.42 19.30 -38.35
CA THR A 468 50.16 20.36 -39.39
C THR A 468 49.33 20.03 -40.65
N GLN A 469 48.22 20.79 -40.82
CA GLN A 469 47.71 21.57 -41.99
C GLN A 469 46.15 21.56 -42.06
N ASP A 470 45.40 22.52 -42.61
CA ASP A 470 45.30 24.00 -42.53
C ASP A 470 43.99 24.45 -43.25
N SER A 471 43.53 25.72 -43.08
CA SER A 471 42.52 26.50 -43.87
C SER A 471 41.01 26.34 -43.54
N ALA A 472 40.11 27.32 -43.25
CA ALA A 472 39.95 28.80 -43.32
C ALA A 472 38.80 29.30 -44.25
N GLN A 473 37.77 29.91 -43.60
CA GLN A 473 36.95 31.10 -43.98
C GLN A 473 35.88 31.03 -45.12
N THR A 474 34.68 31.66 -45.00
CA THR A 474 34.41 33.10 -45.32
C THR A 474 32.93 33.51 -45.06
N ILE A 475 32.67 34.79 -44.71
CA ILE A 475 31.38 35.56 -44.71
C ILE A 475 31.56 36.78 -45.65
N PRO A 476 30.55 37.30 -46.41
CA PRO A 476 29.97 38.65 -46.14
C PRO A 476 28.50 38.94 -46.62
N GLN A 477 27.95 40.10 -46.18
CA GLN A 477 26.57 40.69 -46.28
C GLN A 477 26.24 41.38 -47.67
N PRO A 478 25.36 42.42 -47.87
CA PRO A 478 24.14 43.00 -47.20
C PRO A 478 22.96 43.45 -48.16
N ALA A 479 21.80 43.91 -47.64
CA ALA A 479 20.96 45.06 -48.14
C ALA A 479 19.56 45.21 -47.47
N THR A 480 19.15 46.46 -47.20
CA THR A 480 17.89 47.02 -46.61
C THR A 480 16.82 47.39 -47.67
N PRO A 481 15.65 48.03 -47.39
CA PRO A 481 14.59 47.84 -46.37
C PRO A 481 13.14 47.85 -46.97
N ALA A 482 12.10 47.43 -46.23
CA ALA A 482 10.72 47.94 -46.43
C ALA A 482 9.79 47.69 -45.23
N VAL A 483 9.01 48.72 -44.92
CA VAL A 483 8.09 48.91 -43.77
C VAL A 483 6.68 48.39 -44.09
N ARG A 484 6.02 47.75 -43.09
CA ARG A 484 4.57 47.83 -42.72
C ARG A 484 4.28 46.74 -41.65
N ILE A 485 4.26 47.08 -40.36
CA ILE A 485 3.14 47.55 -39.52
C ILE A 485 2.16 46.42 -39.08
N PHE A 486 2.38 46.02 -37.81
CA PHE A 486 1.47 45.53 -36.74
C PHE A 486 0.65 44.24 -36.96
N SER A 487 0.56 43.29 -36.02
CA SER A 487 0.78 43.32 -34.57
C SER A 487 1.17 41.94 -34.01
N SER A 488 2.33 41.85 -33.38
CA SER A 488 2.63 40.81 -32.39
C SER A 488 3.59 41.42 -31.38
N THR A 489 3.20 41.46 -30.11
CA THR A 489 4.17 41.55 -29.02
C THR A 489 4.15 40.23 -28.25
N PRO A 490 5.28 39.50 -28.25
CA PRO A 490 5.51 38.36 -27.38
C PRO A 490 6.01 38.82 -26.00
N SER A 491 6.02 37.88 -25.06
CA SER A 491 6.54 37.98 -23.70
C SER A 491 7.91 38.68 -23.60
N PRO A 492 8.22 39.29 -22.44
CA PRO A 492 9.17 38.59 -21.57
C PRO A 492 8.92 38.76 -20.05
N SER A 493 9.76 38.05 -19.30
CA SER A 493 10.10 38.16 -17.88
C SER A 493 9.12 37.64 -16.82
N SER A 494 9.41 36.40 -16.41
CA SER A 494 9.69 35.99 -15.03
C SER A 494 9.08 36.81 -13.88
N GLU A 495 8.04 36.25 -13.24
CA GLU A 495 7.80 36.33 -11.80
C GLU A 495 6.73 35.28 -11.37
N PRO A 496 6.61 34.99 -10.07
CA PRO A 496 7.19 33.86 -9.35
C PRO A 496 6.29 32.62 -9.32
N VAL A 497 6.84 31.52 -8.79
CA VAL A 497 6.15 30.28 -8.44
C VAL A 497 4.85 30.59 -7.67
N SER A 498 3.71 30.58 -8.36
CA SER A 498 2.40 30.72 -7.73
C SER A 498 2.08 29.43 -6.98
N SER A 499 2.09 29.55 -5.66
CA SER A 499 1.67 28.60 -4.64
C SER A 499 0.59 27.62 -5.10
N ARG A 500 0.86 26.31 -4.96
CA ARG A 500 -0.19 25.29 -4.92
C ARG A 500 -1.21 25.69 -3.86
N SER A 501 -2.41 26.07 -4.27
CA SER A 501 -3.55 26.28 -3.37
C SER A 501 -3.75 25.00 -2.54
N ILE A 502 -3.56 25.12 -1.22
CA ILE A 502 -3.77 24.02 -0.27
C ILE A 502 -5.28 23.73 -0.23
N ARG A 503 -5.65 22.45 -0.28
CA ARG A 503 -7.07 22.04 -0.36
C ARG A 503 -7.86 22.52 0.87
N TYR A 504 -9.15 22.81 0.67
CA TYR A 504 -10.05 23.30 1.74
C TYR A 504 -10.18 22.30 2.90
N ASP A 505 -10.17 21.00 2.59
CA ASP A 505 -10.23 19.86 3.51
C ASP A 505 -8.86 19.46 4.09
N ASP A 506 -7.78 20.21 3.80
CA ASP A 506 -6.47 19.95 4.40
C ASP A 506 -6.53 20.25 5.92
N PRO A 507 -6.08 19.32 6.78
CA PRO A 507 -6.12 19.49 8.23
C PRO A 507 -5.46 20.78 8.74
N ARG A 508 -4.44 21.28 8.04
CA ARG A 508 -3.77 22.55 8.38
C ARG A 508 -4.66 23.75 8.09
N VAL A 509 -5.36 23.73 6.96
CA VAL A 509 -6.30 24.78 6.55
C VAL A 509 -7.55 24.77 7.45
N ILE A 510 -8.00 23.58 7.87
CA ILE A 510 -9.07 23.42 8.85
C ILE A 510 -8.66 24.03 10.20
N TYR A 511 -7.47 23.70 10.70
CA TYR A 511 -6.98 24.25 11.96
C TYR A 511 -6.78 25.77 11.90
N GLN A 512 -6.27 26.32 10.80
CA GLN A 512 -6.14 27.77 10.61
C GLN A 512 -7.49 28.49 10.68
N ARG A 513 -8.53 27.92 10.08
CA ARG A 513 -9.90 28.47 10.14
C ARG A 513 -10.46 28.41 11.56
N TYR A 514 -10.22 27.31 12.27
CA TYR A 514 -10.60 27.17 13.67
C TYR A 514 -9.95 28.24 14.56
N VAL A 515 -8.64 28.44 14.43
CA VAL A 515 -7.90 29.47 15.19
C VAL A 515 -8.42 30.86 14.86
N LYS A 516 -8.63 31.19 13.58
CA LYS A 516 -9.18 32.49 13.18
C LYS A 516 -10.56 32.75 13.80
N ALA A 517 -11.46 31.77 13.78
CA ALA A 517 -12.79 31.89 14.37
C ALA A 517 -12.73 32.05 15.90
N ARG A 518 -11.88 31.28 16.56
CA ARG A 518 -11.64 31.35 18.01
C ARG A 518 -11.08 32.70 18.42
N ASP A 519 -10.08 33.21 17.70
CA ASP A 519 -9.43 34.47 18.04
C ASP A 519 -10.34 35.68 17.74
N SER A 520 -11.21 35.59 16.73
CA SER A 520 -12.30 36.56 16.53
C SER A 520 -13.28 36.54 17.70
N TRP A 521 -13.64 35.36 18.21
CA TRP A 521 -14.49 35.25 19.40
C TRP A 521 -13.82 35.82 20.65
N TYR A 522 -12.51 35.62 20.84
CA TYR A 522 -11.75 36.23 21.95
C TYR A 522 -11.79 37.76 21.89
N LYS A 523 -11.59 38.35 20.71
CA LYS A 523 -11.61 39.80 20.52
C LYS A 523 -13.00 40.41 20.74
N ALA A 524 -14.06 39.63 20.57
CA ALA A 524 -15.43 40.07 20.80
C ALA A 524 -15.84 40.03 22.29
N GLN A 525 -15.01 39.50 23.19
CA GLN A 525 -15.33 39.48 24.62
C GLN A 525 -15.02 40.81 25.30
N PRO A 526 -15.77 41.20 26.35
CA PRO A 526 -15.53 42.43 27.08
C PRO A 526 -14.10 42.49 27.65
N PRO A 527 -13.46 43.68 27.68
CA PRO A 527 -12.12 43.85 28.23
C PRO A 527 -12.02 43.31 29.67
N GLY A 528 -11.02 42.47 29.95
CA GLY A 528 -10.81 41.85 31.26
C GLY A 528 -11.47 40.47 31.44
N THR A 529 -12.22 39.98 30.46
CA THR A 529 -12.80 38.62 30.50
C THR A 529 -11.72 37.56 30.27
N TYR A 530 -11.61 36.59 31.19
CA TYR A 530 -10.72 35.44 31.00
C TYR A 530 -11.26 34.54 29.88
N VAL A 531 -10.48 34.41 28.80
CA VAL A 531 -10.84 33.62 27.62
C VAL A 531 -9.88 32.45 27.43
N ASN A 532 -10.42 31.27 27.14
CA ASN A 532 -9.62 30.09 26.82
C ASN A 532 -10.37 29.18 25.82
N ASN A 533 -9.70 28.15 25.31
CA ASN A 533 -10.30 27.29 24.29
C ASN A 533 -11.49 26.48 24.81
N GLN A 534 -11.52 26.12 26.09
CA GLN A 534 -12.68 25.42 26.67
C GLN A 534 -13.93 26.29 26.71
N LEU A 535 -13.78 27.58 27.03
CA LEU A 535 -14.87 28.55 27.03
C LEU A 535 -15.38 28.81 25.60
N TYR A 536 -14.47 28.96 24.63
CA TYR A 536 -14.83 29.06 23.21
C TYR A 536 -15.63 27.83 22.75
N ARG A 537 -15.16 26.62 23.07
CA ARG A 537 -15.85 25.37 22.68
C ARG A 537 -17.23 25.26 23.32
N LYS A 538 -17.39 25.63 24.60
CA LYS A 538 -18.71 25.72 25.25
C LYS A 538 -19.62 26.73 24.56
N ALA A 539 -19.11 27.92 24.22
CA ALA A 539 -19.87 28.97 23.57
C ALA A 539 -20.34 28.56 22.15
N MET A 540 -19.53 27.78 21.43
CA MET A 540 -19.84 27.30 20.09
C MET A 540 -20.58 25.95 20.08
N GLY A 541 -20.94 25.38 21.24
CA GLY A 541 -21.61 24.08 21.34
C GLY A 541 -20.76 22.88 20.90
N LEU A 542 -19.43 23.02 20.88
CA LEU A 542 -18.49 21.98 20.46
C LEU A 542 -18.12 21.04 21.62
N PRO A 543 -17.87 19.75 21.37
CA PRO A 543 -17.45 18.80 22.41
C PRO A 543 -16.16 19.26 23.10
N LEU A 544 -16.09 19.21 24.44
CA LEU A 544 -14.89 19.62 25.17
C LEU A 544 -13.69 18.68 24.97
N ARG A 545 -13.96 17.39 24.75
CA ARG A 545 -12.98 16.35 24.43
C ARG A 545 -13.65 15.27 23.58
N TYR A 546 -12.83 14.58 22.80
CA TYR A 546 -13.21 13.37 22.09
C TYR A 546 -12.66 12.12 22.78
N SER A 547 -13.21 10.94 22.45
CA SER A 547 -12.73 9.66 22.99
C SER A 547 -11.35 9.29 22.42
N LYS A 548 -10.61 8.41 23.11
CA LYS A 548 -9.31 7.90 22.62
C LYS A 548 -9.44 7.31 21.21
N ALA A 549 -10.52 6.57 20.96
CA ALA A 549 -10.83 5.99 19.66
C ALA A 549 -11.04 7.05 18.56
N SER A 550 -11.60 8.23 18.88
CA SER A 550 -11.78 9.32 17.90
C SER A 550 -10.44 9.96 17.51
N TYR A 551 -9.53 10.08 18.48
CA TYR A 551 -8.17 10.58 18.25
C TYR A 551 -7.31 9.56 17.49
N GLU A 552 -7.42 8.27 17.81
CA GLU A 552 -6.78 7.20 17.06
C GLU A 552 -7.33 7.11 15.64
N TRP A 553 -8.64 7.30 15.46
CA TRP A 553 -9.30 7.30 14.14
C TRP A 553 -8.80 8.41 13.23
N CYS A 554 -8.66 9.65 13.72
CA CYS A 554 -8.14 10.73 12.86
C CYS A 554 -6.64 10.56 12.55
N GLN A 555 -5.87 9.86 13.39
CA GLN A 555 -4.45 9.56 13.17
C GLN A 555 -4.21 8.33 12.27
N ASP A 556 -5.05 7.30 12.36
CA ASP A 556 -4.82 5.98 11.75
C ASP A 556 -5.87 5.62 10.70
N TYR A 557 -6.17 6.53 9.78
CA TYR A 557 -6.88 6.20 8.54
C TYR A 557 -6.84 7.38 7.54
N LYS A 558 -5.96 7.30 6.53
CA LYS A 558 -5.91 8.08 5.26
C LYS A 558 -6.28 9.59 5.20
N GLN A 559 -6.42 10.36 6.30
CA GLN A 559 -6.81 11.79 6.19
C GLN A 559 -5.93 12.80 6.96
N MET A 560 -5.50 12.59 8.21
CA MET A 560 -4.45 13.45 8.84
C MET A 560 -3.04 12.83 8.80
N GLY A 561 -2.94 11.50 8.72
CA GLY A 561 -1.68 10.76 8.81
C GLY A 561 -1.10 10.73 10.23
N ARG A 562 -0.23 9.75 10.52
CA ARG A 562 0.32 9.55 11.88
C ARG A 562 1.17 10.72 12.38
N LYS A 563 1.81 11.47 11.48
CA LYS A 563 2.62 12.65 11.79
C LYS A 563 2.39 13.73 10.74
N LEU A 564 2.45 14.98 11.16
CA LEU A 564 2.47 16.14 10.27
C LEU A 564 3.87 16.24 9.62
N VAL A 565 3.92 16.11 8.29
CA VAL A 565 5.15 16.27 7.49
C VAL A 565 5.34 17.74 7.12
N MET A 566 6.45 18.34 7.56
CA MET A 566 6.87 19.69 7.21
C MET A 566 8.15 19.64 6.36
N SER A 567 8.52 20.76 5.73
CA SER A 567 9.73 20.86 4.90
C SER A 567 11.04 20.58 5.65
N GLU A 568 11.04 20.70 6.98
CA GLU A 568 12.21 20.57 7.86
C GLU A 568 12.16 19.34 8.79
N GLY A 569 11.11 18.50 8.69
CA GLY A 569 10.95 17.32 9.54
C GLY A 569 9.50 16.88 9.76
N ALA A 570 9.28 15.85 10.58
CA ALA A 570 7.94 15.35 10.92
C ALA A 570 7.66 15.47 12.43
N ARG A 571 6.49 16.02 12.79
CA ARG A 571 6.05 16.16 14.19
C ARG A 571 4.70 15.49 14.44
N ASP A 572 4.42 15.19 15.71
CA ASP A 572 3.11 14.68 16.11
C ASP A 572 2.04 15.79 16.07
N TRP A 573 0.80 15.40 15.79
CA TRP A 573 -0.35 16.30 15.84
C TRP A 573 -0.68 16.67 17.28
N THR A 574 -0.98 17.94 17.52
CA THR A 574 -1.47 18.38 18.82
C THR A 574 -2.94 17.97 19.01
N ARG A 575 -3.37 17.82 20.26
CA ARG A 575 -4.78 17.50 20.55
C ARG A 575 -5.74 18.56 20.00
N GLU A 576 -5.34 19.82 19.99
CA GLU A 576 -6.19 20.90 19.49
C GLU A 576 -6.38 20.82 17.97
N GLU A 577 -5.31 20.52 17.22
CA GLU A 577 -5.38 20.28 15.77
C GLU A 577 -6.31 19.11 15.44
N MET A 578 -6.22 18.03 16.21
CA MET A 578 -7.07 16.86 16.05
C MET A 578 -8.54 17.15 16.39
N MET A 579 -8.80 17.94 17.44
CA MET A 579 -10.16 18.36 17.78
C MET A 579 -10.76 19.28 16.72
N ALA A 580 -10.00 20.24 16.19
CA ALA A 580 -10.46 21.13 15.12
C ALA A 580 -10.84 20.35 13.85
N TYR A 581 -10.08 19.29 13.53
CA TYR A 581 -10.42 18.39 12.44
C TYR A 581 -11.72 17.62 12.69
N LEU A 582 -11.88 17.01 13.87
CA LEU A 582 -13.08 16.27 14.24
C LEU A 582 -14.33 17.16 14.34
N ASP A 583 -14.18 18.42 14.76
CA ASP A 583 -15.26 19.40 14.75
C ASP A 583 -15.69 19.72 13.30
N TRP A 584 -14.72 19.94 12.41
CA TRP A 584 -14.98 20.21 11.01
C TRP A 584 -15.68 19.02 10.33
N ASP A 585 -15.14 17.80 10.50
CA ASP A 585 -15.72 16.57 9.94
C ASP A 585 -17.18 16.39 10.37
N LYS A 586 -17.46 16.58 11.67
CA LYS A 586 -18.83 16.53 12.19
C LYS A 586 -19.71 17.63 11.58
N SER A 587 -19.24 18.87 11.55
CA SER A 587 -20.00 20.01 11.01
C SER A 587 -20.26 19.90 9.50
N GLU A 588 -19.33 19.30 8.76
CA GLU A 588 -19.46 19.09 7.31
C GLU A 588 -20.47 17.98 7.04
N ASN A 589 -20.45 16.90 7.83
CA ASN A 589 -21.49 15.88 7.82
C ASN A 589 -22.87 16.45 8.16
N ASP A 590 -22.95 17.28 9.22
CA ASP A 590 -24.21 17.94 9.62
C ASP A 590 -24.71 18.92 8.54
N ARG A 591 -23.82 19.67 7.89
CA ARG A 591 -24.16 20.59 6.78
C ARG A 591 -24.68 19.84 5.57
N ILE A 592 -24.00 18.76 5.21
CA ILE A 592 -24.39 17.85 4.16
C ILE A 592 -25.80 17.30 4.44
N ASP A 593 -26.06 16.89 5.67
CA ASP A 593 -27.36 16.36 6.09
C ASP A 593 -28.44 17.44 6.06
N ALA A 594 -28.12 18.68 6.45
CA ALA A 594 -29.02 19.81 6.37
C ALA A 594 -29.35 20.22 4.91
N GLN A 595 -28.39 20.12 4.00
CA GLN A 595 -28.60 20.41 2.59
C GLN A 595 -29.51 19.37 1.92
N ILE A 596 -29.31 18.09 2.26
CA ILE A 596 -30.19 16.98 1.83
C ILE A 596 -31.61 17.18 2.38
N ALA A 597 -31.74 17.69 3.62
CA ALA A 597 -33.03 18.00 4.21
C ALA A 597 -33.77 19.18 3.53
N LEU A 598 -33.03 20.20 3.06
CA LEU A 598 -33.61 21.36 2.38
C LEU A 598 -34.10 21.03 0.96
N GLU A 599 -33.40 20.13 0.26
CA GLU A 599 -33.71 19.69 -1.10
C GLU A 599 -34.93 18.74 -1.17
N SER A 600 -35.43 18.24 -0.03
CA SER A 600 -36.47 17.20 0.05
C SER A 600 -37.92 17.70 0.22
N GLY A 601 -38.19 19.01 0.13
CA GLY A 601 -39.52 19.58 -0.15
C GLY A 601 -40.73 19.07 0.66
N ASP A 602 -40.86 19.59 1.89
CA ASP A 602 -42.06 19.72 2.74
C ASP A 602 -42.43 18.65 3.81
N ARG A 603 -42.42 19.16 5.06
CA ARG A 603 -43.03 18.79 6.36
C ARG A 603 -43.04 17.31 6.80
N LEU A 604 -41.91 16.88 7.35
CA LEU A 604 -41.87 15.80 8.34
C LEU A 604 -41.51 16.38 9.71
N PRO A 605 -42.38 16.32 10.74
CA PRO A 605 -42.04 16.81 12.06
C PRO A 605 -41.02 15.86 12.70
N ASN A 606 -39.90 16.48 13.09
CA ASN A 606 -38.84 16.07 14.00
C ASN A 606 -38.24 14.65 13.90
N ARG A 607 -36.90 14.66 13.72
CA ARG A 607 -35.93 13.57 13.90
C ARG A 607 -36.18 12.32 13.05
N ARG A 608 -35.58 12.28 11.85
CA ARG A 608 -35.47 11.03 11.08
C ARG A 608 -34.04 10.82 10.60
N GLY A 609 -33.24 10.13 11.41
CA GLY A 609 -31.91 9.66 11.04
C GLY A 609 -31.97 8.38 10.19
N MET A 610 -30.80 7.93 9.71
CA MET A 610 -30.60 6.70 8.93
C MET A 610 -31.33 5.47 9.49
N GLY A 611 -31.59 5.40 10.80
CA GLY A 611 -32.39 4.34 11.41
C GLY A 611 -33.83 4.20 10.89
N GLU A 612 -34.45 5.24 10.30
CA GLU A 612 -35.79 5.13 9.70
C GLU A 612 -35.73 4.64 8.24
N LEU A 613 -34.65 4.92 7.51
CA LEU A 613 -34.40 4.35 6.17
C LEU A 613 -34.11 2.85 6.27
N TRP A 614 -33.36 2.45 7.30
CA TRP A 614 -33.20 1.04 7.66
C TRP A 614 -34.52 0.42 8.11
N ARG A 615 -35.32 1.06 8.98
CA ARG A 615 -36.68 0.58 9.32
C ARG A 615 -37.66 0.57 8.14
N ARG A 616 -37.41 1.35 7.08
CA ARG A 616 -38.21 1.32 5.84
C ARG A 616 -37.74 0.20 4.91
N ALA A 617 -36.43 -0.10 4.88
CA ALA A 617 -35.89 -1.30 4.24
C ALA A 617 -36.31 -2.57 4.99
N GLU A 618 -36.38 -2.52 6.32
CA GLU A 618 -36.83 -3.61 7.21
C GLU A 618 -38.32 -3.89 7.05
N ARG A 619 -39.17 -2.84 6.97
CA ARG A 619 -40.58 -3.00 6.58
C ARG A 619 -40.77 -3.54 5.16
N ASN A 620 -39.92 -3.14 4.21
CA ASN A 620 -39.96 -3.68 2.84
C ASN A 620 -39.54 -5.17 2.82
N ILE A 621 -38.59 -5.54 3.68
CA ILE A 621 -38.17 -6.92 3.91
C ILE A 621 -39.32 -7.73 4.54
N GLU A 622 -39.99 -7.20 5.57
CA GLU A 622 -41.16 -7.84 6.21
C GLU A 622 -42.33 -8.04 5.22
N GLU A 623 -42.64 -7.03 4.40
CA GLU A 623 -43.66 -7.10 3.34
C GLU A 623 -43.29 -8.13 2.25
N GLN A 624 -42.00 -8.24 1.88
CA GLN A 624 -41.52 -9.29 0.97
C GLN A 624 -41.49 -10.68 1.60
N GLN A 625 -41.23 -10.80 2.90
CA GLN A 625 -41.23 -12.08 3.62
C GLN A 625 -42.66 -12.61 3.78
N GLN A 626 -43.64 -11.74 4.05
CA GLN A 626 -45.06 -12.10 4.02
C GLN A 626 -45.50 -12.55 2.62
N ALA A 627 -45.00 -11.91 1.56
CA ALA A 627 -45.26 -12.34 0.18
C ALA A 627 -44.65 -13.73 -0.12
N LEU A 628 -43.42 -14.01 0.32
CA LEU A 628 -42.76 -15.31 0.12
C LEU A 628 -43.41 -16.45 0.92
N CYS A 629 -43.81 -16.21 2.17
CA CYS A 629 -44.57 -17.18 2.96
C CYS A 629 -45.93 -17.51 2.32
N SER A 630 -46.62 -16.52 1.73
CA SER A 630 -47.90 -16.74 1.03
C SER A 630 -47.80 -17.53 -0.28
N VAL A 631 -46.61 -17.56 -0.90
CA VAL A 631 -46.34 -18.35 -2.12
C VAL A 631 -45.99 -19.79 -1.78
N SER A 632 -45.30 -20.03 -0.65
CA SER A 632 -44.96 -21.37 -0.16
C SER A 632 -46.18 -22.21 0.25
N GLU A 633 -47.30 -21.58 0.65
CA GLU A 633 -48.55 -22.29 0.98
C GLU A 633 -49.35 -22.71 -0.27
N LYS A 634 -49.02 -22.21 -1.46
CA LYS A 634 -49.77 -22.47 -2.71
C LYS A 634 -49.14 -23.51 -3.64
N THR A 635 -48.00 -24.12 -3.28
CA THR A 635 -47.29 -25.08 -4.14
C THR A 635 -47.31 -26.52 -3.63
N VAL A 636 -48.36 -26.92 -2.92
CA VAL A 636 -48.66 -28.34 -2.66
C VAL A 636 -49.90 -28.73 -3.45
N ASP A 637 -49.77 -28.80 -4.78
CA ASP A 637 -50.66 -29.62 -5.59
C ASP A 637 -49.84 -30.35 -6.66
N CYS A 638 -50.01 -31.66 -6.63
CA CYS A 638 -49.19 -32.69 -7.24
C CYS A 638 -49.18 -32.65 -8.77
N ILE A 639 -48.02 -32.95 -9.37
CA ILE A 639 -47.98 -33.58 -10.70
C ILE A 639 -47.21 -34.89 -10.55
N VAL A 640 -47.96 -35.98 -10.50
CA VAL A 640 -47.47 -37.36 -10.61
C VAL A 640 -47.21 -37.63 -12.10
N VAL A 641 -46.00 -38.07 -12.43
CA VAL A 641 -45.70 -38.67 -13.72
C VAL A 641 -45.47 -40.17 -13.48
N GLN A 642 -46.29 -40.99 -14.13
CA GLN A 642 -46.23 -42.46 -14.13
C GLN A 642 -46.04 -42.94 -15.58
N PRO A 643 -45.54 -44.16 -15.77
CA PRO A 643 -44.17 -44.64 -15.54
C PRO A 643 -43.26 -44.44 -16.77
#